data_AF-A0A518BJ43-F1
#
_entry.id   AF-A0A518BJ43-F1
#
_cell.length_a   1.000
_cell.length_b   1.000
_cell.length_c   1.000
_cell.angle_alpha   90.00
_cell.angle_beta   90.00
_cell.angle_gamma   90.00
#
_symmetry.space_group_name_H-M   'P 1'
#
loop_
_entity.id
_entity.type
_entity.pdbx_description
1 polymer ?
#
loop_
_entity_poly.entity_id
_entity_poly.type
_entity_poly.pdbx_seq_one_letter_code
_entity_poly.pdbx_strand_id
1 'polypeptide(L)'
;MRPTPTALFAPLALAALTGPAVGQGTELLYSNPSNSSYTAVQSYSTPVSSFPLEFEAADDFNGSGLVQRLTVHGKQCFPCQPADVAEVVVRFYEWTTAGPGALVSMQSVAAGDPGFVYDPTGVDDLEIVLPAPYVIDGPGFVSVQLTMGPADGYWGWWISNKDAPSGSSVWFRSATQGGQWGPVDQIVGGDLVADLAFSLWGSTGTVPTPSTDPCGQWGILTTPLPSESNKSILRGVAAISDDDVWAVGEAAVTVAPGDVDNVVQALHWDGSGWTSVPVPVPDPYPGGGNAWLSAVAATSSDDVWAAGTYSAIGGDGFVTQEVLIVRWDGSDWSLVPNAPKLEPGVSGAWIRGIEILAPDDIWFVGDFPRVIDGFGVRYAGAIHWDGSGFTIFDTPLNNTDENGLSGVSAVAPDDIWAVGGRYGDGFLIDPYVLHYDGSSWQLVTTPKPGITHSLFDVAAIASDDVWAIGQTNTGAGIVGFALHWDGSSWSEVPFSGGSLALHAFASDDVYAVGAVVSHWDGGSWSVVEDFDGANGVSLGAVDASAPCKLFAAGRHAVAGNLVNISAKLDADPWTDLGGASPLNPAPSLAGVGNLEAQSEVILRAAELPATAPTWLIVGASTLNLPIAGGTLVPNPDLVLSGLSTDSFGRLDYEVTWAPGVPAGASLFVQMWSLELVGGGLAATNGLQGVTP
;
A
#
# COMPACT_ATOMS: atom_id res chain seq x y z
N MET A 1 -18.65 -60.51 -2.39
CA MET A 1 -19.88 -59.80 -2.84
C MET A 1 -20.08 -58.57 -1.96
N ARG A 2 -20.76 -57.51 -2.44
CA ARG A 2 -20.99 -56.19 -1.78
C ARG A 2 -21.23 -56.29 -0.24
N PRO A 3 -20.79 -55.31 0.60
CA PRO A 3 -21.20 -53.89 0.48
C PRO A 3 -20.16 -52.79 0.87
N THR A 4 -20.60 -51.52 0.81
CA THR A 4 -19.97 -50.29 1.34
C THR A 4 -19.93 -50.27 2.88
N PRO A 5 -18.92 -49.59 3.49
CA PRO A 5 -19.15 -48.29 4.18
C PRO A 5 -18.00 -47.27 3.96
N THR A 6 -18.17 -45.94 3.99
CA THR A 6 -18.52 -44.99 5.09
C THR A 6 -17.43 -44.75 6.14
N ALA A 7 -17.14 -43.45 6.35
CA ALA A 7 -16.81 -42.78 7.63
C ALA A 7 -15.34 -42.57 8.10
N LEU A 8 -15.08 -41.29 8.41
CA LEU A 8 -14.37 -40.75 9.59
C LEU A 8 -12.87 -41.08 9.81
N PHE A 9 -12.02 -40.06 9.63
CA PHE A 9 -11.09 -39.63 10.68
C PHE A 9 -10.81 -38.10 10.61
N ALA A 10 -10.87 -37.49 11.78
CA ALA A 10 -10.49 -36.11 12.14
C ALA A 10 -10.19 -36.16 13.67
N PRO A 11 -9.51 -35.17 14.30
CA PRO A 11 -8.61 -34.13 13.79
C PRO A 11 -7.35 -33.92 14.70
N LEU A 12 -6.69 -32.74 14.62
CA LEU A 12 -5.66 -32.15 15.52
C LEU A 12 -4.25 -32.83 15.52
N ALA A 13 -3.10 -32.16 15.75
CA ALA A 13 -2.67 -30.75 15.98
C ALA A 13 -1.10 -30.73 16.08
N LEU A 14 -0.31 -29.63 16.11
CA LEU A 14 -0.37 -28.20 15.73
C LEU A 14 1.01 -27.57 16.09
N ALA A 15 1.71 -26.81 15.22
CA ALA A 15 2.68 -25.75 15.62
C ALA A 15 3.36 -24.96 14.46
N ALA A 16 3.25 -23.61 14.51
CA ALA A 16 4.10 -22.52 13.95
C ALA A 16 4.41 -22.49 12.42
N LEU A 17 4.01 -21.48 11.61
CA LEU A 17 4.34 -20.01 11.60
C LEU A 17 5.82 -19.75 11.23
N THR A 18 6.17 -19.02 10.17
CA THR A 18 5.77 -17.64 9.76
C THR A 18 5.32 -17.49 8.29
N GLY A 19 4.68 -16.38 7.88
CA GLY A 19 4.10 -16.18 6.53
C GLY A 19 4.16 -14.74 5.98
N PRO A 20 3.43 -14.43 4.87
CA PRO A 20 3.58 -13.20 4.08
C PRO A 20 2.40 -12.18 4.17
N ALA A 21 2.62 -10.97 3.63
CA ALA A 21 1.62 -9.91 3.44
C ALA A 21 0.72 -10.14 2.21
N VAL A 22 -0.49 -9.55 2.18
CA VAL A 22 -1.49 -9.75 1.11
C VAL A 22 -2.38 -8.52 0.93
N GLY A 23 -2.65 -8.14 -0.33
CA GLY A 23 -3.40 -6.94 -0.73
C GLY A 23 -4.80 -6.79 -0.11
N GLN A 24 -5.09 -5.61 0.43
CA GLN A 24 -6.20 -5.34 1.36
C GLN A 24 -7.58 -5.78 0.86
N GLY A 25 -8.22 -6.67 1.64
CA GLY A 25 -9.44 -7.37 1.26
C GLY A 25 -10.70 -6.50 1.28
N THR A 26 -11.37 -6.47 0.12
CA THR A 26 -12.57 -5.66 -0.15
C THR A 26 -13.88 -6.42 0.02
N GLU A 27 -13.82 -7.74 0.23
CA GLU A 27 -14.98 -8.62 0.30
C GLU A 27 -15.44 -8.86 1.74
N LEU A 28 -16.76 -8.86 1.96
CA LEU A 28 -17.35 -9.17 3.26
C LEU A 28 -17.38 -10.69 3.49
N LEU A 29 -16.48 -11.20 4.34
CA LEU A 29 -16.37 -12.62 4.65
C LEU A 29 -17.38 -13.10 5.70
N TYR A 30 -17.69 -12.24 6.67
CA TYR A 30 -18.66 -12.49 7.73
C TYR A 30 -19.20 -11.17 8.31
N SER A 31 -20.46 -11.14 8.74
CA SER A 31 -21.02 -10.02 9.52
C SER A 31 -22.13 -10.49 10.44
N ASN A 32 -22.13 -10.00 11.68
CA ASN A 32 -23.29 -10.00 12.58
C ASN A 32 -23.96 -8.61 12.48
N PRO A 33 -25.06 -8.45 11.73
CA PRO A 33 -25.51 -7.14 11.25
C PRO A 33 -26.14 -6.28 12.34
N SER A 34 -25.65 -5.04 12.47
CA SER A 34 -26.48 -3.95 12.99
C SER A 34 -27.62 -3.66 12.00
N ASN A 35 -28.83 -3.36 12.50
CA ASN A 35 -29.92 -2.86 11.65
C ASN A 35 -30.33 -1.45 12.06
N SER A 36 -30.64 -0.63 11.06
CA SER A 36 -30.80 0.82 11.17
C SER A 36 -32.19 1.26 11.66
N SER A 37 -32.71 0.64 12.73
CA SER A 37 -34.02 0.97 13.31
C SER A 37 -33.92 1.75 14.65
N TYR A 38 -33.71 3.06 14.53
CA TYR A 38 -33.65 3.98 15.68
C TYR A 38 -34.89 3.91 16.59
N THR A 39 -34.66 3.68 17.88
CA THR A 39 -35.60 4.06 18.95
C THR A 39 -34.84 4.22 20.25
N ALA A 40 -34.76 5.45 20.77
CA ALA A 40 -34.01 5.75 21.99
C ALA A 40 -34.77 5.31 23.24
N VAL A 41 -34.08 4.61 24.14
CA VAL A 41 -34.48 4.41 25.55
C VAL A 41 -33.25 4.72 26.40
N GLN A 42 -33.40 5.61 27.39
CA GLN A 42 -32.31 6.08 28.24
C GLN A 42 -31.73 4.95 29.11
N SER A 43 -30.40 4.85 29.17
CA SER A 43 -29.68 4.05 30.16
C SER A 43 -29.40 4.86 31.44
N TYR A 44 -29.47 4.19 32.59
CA TYR A 44 -29.13 4.74 33.90
C TYR A 44 -27.65 4.49 34.23
N SER A 45 -27.01 5.42 34.92
CA SER A 45 -25.66 5.24 35.48
C SER A 45 -25.70 5.00 36.99
N THR A 46 -25.14 3.87 37.45
CA THR A 46 -24.66 3.70 38.83
C THR A 46 -23.42 2.80 38.86
N PRO A 47 -22.46 3.05 39.77
CA PRO A 47 -21.18 2.33 39.79
C PRO A 47 -21.26 1.00 40.55
N VAL A 48 -20.81 -0.09 39.93
CA VAL A 48 -20.64 -1.40 40.59
C VAL A 48 -19.15 -1.74 40.72
N SER A 49 -18.64 -1.61 41.95
CA SER A 49 -17.22 -1.55 42.29
C SER A 49 -16.54 -2.91 42.48
N SER A 50 -16.73 -3.87 41.57
CA SER A 50 -16.15 -5.22 41.73
C SER A 50 -15.93 -6.01 40.42
N PHE A 51 -15.78 -5.34 39.29
CA PHE A 51 -15.43 -5.96 38.01
C PHE A 51 -14.00 -5.54 37.61
N PRO A 52 -13.16 -6.44 37.02
CA PRO A 52 -11.80 -6.09 36.61
C PRO A 52 -11.80 -5.25 35.33
N LEU A 53 -11.21 -4.05 35.39
CA LEU A 53 -11.54 -2.92 34.50
C LEU A 53 -10.81 -2.87 33.15
N GLU A 54 -10.27 -4.01 32.72
CA GLU A 54 -9.87 -4.25 31.33
C GLU A 54 -10.49 -5.55 30.88
N PHE A 55 -11.48 -5.42 29.99
CA PHE A 55 -12.25 -6.52 29.45
C PHE A 55 -11.91 -6.76 27.99
N GLU A 56 -11.87 -8.04 27.67
CA GLU A 56 -11.83 -8.53 26.31
C GLU A 56 -13.17 -9.22 26.04
N ALA A 57 -13.83 -8.82 24.97
CA ALA A 57 -15.11 -9.38 24.54
C ALA A 57 -14.90 -10.20 23.27
N ALA A 58 -15.56 -11.35 23.17
CA ALA A 58 -15.49 -12.25 22.03
C ALA A 58 -16.88 -12.78 21.64
N ASP A 59 -17.09 -12.96 20.34
CA ASP A 59 -18.29 -13.55 19.74
C ASP A 59 -17.91 -14.46 18.57
N ASP A 60 -18.81 -15.38 18.19
CA ASP A 60 -18.53 -16.40 17.21
C ASP A 60 -18.79 -15.96 15.75
N PHE A 61 -17.93 -16.44 14.85
CA PHE A 61 -18.15 -16.34 13.41
C PHE A 61 -18.19 -17.73 12.80
N ASN A 62 -18.74 -17.81 11.59
CA ASN A 62 -18.61 -18.99 10.73
C ASN A 62 -18.51 -18.52 9.28
N GLY A 63 -17.31 -18.59 8.71
CA GLY A 63 -17.01 -18.07 7.38
C GLY A 63 -15.69 -18.63 6.83
N SER A 64 -15.39 -18.32 5.57
CA SER A 64 -14.21 -18.82 4.87
C SER A 64 -13.57 -17.72 4.04
N GLY A 65 -12.26 -17.55 4.15
CA GLY A 65 -11.49 -16.54 3.41
C GLY A 65 -10.31 -15.99 4.20
N LEU A 66 -9.62 -15.02 3.62
CA LEU A 66 -8.48 -14.34 4.25
C LEU A 66 -8.93 -13.01 4.86
N VAL A 67 -9.13 -12.96 6.18
CA VAL A 67 -9.46 -11.73 6.91
C VAL A 67 -8.26 -10.81 6.93
N GLN A 68 -8.44 -9.57 6.50
CA GLN A 68 -7.38 -8.55 6.42
C GLN A 68 -7.79 -7.27 7.18
N ARG A 69 -9.08 -7.11 7.46
CA ARG A 69 -9.63 -5.98 8.21
C ARG A 69 -10.85 -6.42 9.02
N LEU A 70 -11.06 -5.78 10.16
CA LEU A 70 -12.15 -6.00 11.10
C LEU A 70 -12.83 -4.65 11.38
N THR A 71 -14.16 -4.60 11.31
CA THR A 71 -14.95 -3.48 11.84
C THR A 71 -15.74 -3.94 13.06
N VAL A 72 -15.81 -3.11 14.11
CA VAL A 72 -16.62 -3.37 15.31
C VAL A 72 -17.60 -2.23 15.55
N HIS A 73 -18.86 -2.60 15.74
CA HIS A 73 -20.02 -1.70 15.82
C HIS A 73 -20.58 -1.71 17.26
N GLY A 74 -21.01 -0.57 17.81
CA GLY A 74 -21.39 -0.46 19.23
C GLY A 74 -22.26 0.77 19.55
N LYS A 75 -23.04 0.69 20.65
CA LYS A 75 -24.13 1.66 20.89
C LYS A 75 -23.76 2.79 21.87
N GLN A 76 -23.83 4.03 21.37
CA GLN A 76 -23.72 5.34 22.08
C GLN A 76 -22.33 5.71 22.62
N CYS A 77 -22.15 7.04 22.85
CA CYS A 77 -20.86 7.73 23.02
C CYS A 77 -19.79 6.91 23.75
N PHE A 78 -18.79 6.51 22.98
CA PHE A 78 -17.56 5.91 23.46
C PHE A 78 -16.75 7.01 24.20
N PRO A 79 -16.48 6.83 25.50
CA PRO A 79 -17.20 7.59 26.52
C PRO A 79 -17.37 9.08 26.24
N CYS A 80 -18.46 9.67 26.72
CA CYS A 80 -18.68 11.12 26.78
C CYS A 80 -17.63 11.94 27.62
N GLN A 81 -16.46 11.36 27.95
CA GLN A 81 -15.19 12.01 28.29
C GLN A 81 -14.05 11.08 27.83
N PRO A 82 -13.34 11.35 26.71
CA PRO A 82 -12.42 10.40 26.10
C PRO A 82 -11.24 10.05 27.02
N ALA A 83 -10.86 8.77 27.02
CA ALA A 83 -9.59 8.29 27.57
C ALA A 83 -8.58 8.11 26.43
N ASP A 84 -7.30 8.28 26.74
CA ASP A 84 -6.21 8.02 25.81
C ASP A 84 -6.11 6.51 25.55
N VAL A 85 -6.61 6.05 24.40
CA VAL A 85 -6.37 4.67 23.92
C VAL A 85 -4.89 4.54 23.57
N ALA A 86 -4.26 3.43 23.96
CA ALA A 86 -2.85 3.16 23.69
C ALA A 86 -2.63 2.16 22.54
N GLU A 87 -3.43 1.08 22.49
CA GLU A 87 -3.47 0.11 21.39
C GLU A 87 -4.84 -0.59 21.34
N VAL A 88 -5.14 -1.18 20.19
CA VAL A 88 -6.16 -2.21 20.02
C VAL A 88 -5.51 -3.57 19.84
N VAL A 89 -6.07 -4.60 20.46
CA VAL A 89 -5.61 -5.99 20.35
C VAL A 89 -6.75 -6.86 19.86
N VAL A 90 -6.56 -7.47 18.69
CA VAL A 90 -7.49 -8.42 18.06
C VAL A 90 -6.96 -9.83 18.28
N ARG A 91 -7.84 -10.77 18.63
CA ARG A 91 -7.46 -12.17 18.82
C ARG A 91 -8.46 -13.13 18.19
N PHE A 92 -7.98 -14.26 17.72
CA PHE A 92 -8.79 -15.34 17.17
C PHE A 92 -8.62 -16.61 18.00
N TYR A 93 -9.71 -17.33 18.25
CA TYR A 93 -9.74 -18.56 19.05
C TYR A 93 -10.41 -19.70 18.30
N GLU A 94 -10.01 -20.93 18.65
CA GLU A 94 -10.75 -22.13 18.27
C GLU A 94 -12.20 -22.05 18.76
N TRP A 95 -13.15 -22.46 17.93
CA TRP A 95 -14.54 -22.59 18.35
C TRP A 95 -14.73 -23.80 19.28
N THR A 96 -15.45 -23.60 20.39
CA THR A 96 -15.96 -24.69 21.20
C THR A 96 -17.41 -24.44 21.60
N THR A 97 -18.15 -25.52 21.89
CA THR A 97 -19.51 -25.45 22.45
C THR A 97 -19.58 -24.86 23.86
N ALA A 98 -18.45 -24.46 24.44
CA ALA A 98 -18.33 -23.87 25.77
C ALA A 98 -17.58 -22.52 25.73
N GLY A 99 -17.60 -21.84 24.58
CA GLY A 99 -16.96 -20.53 24.37
C GLY A 99 -15.62 -20.59 23.64
N PRO A 100 -14.87 -19.48 23.60
CA PRO A 100 -13.56 -19.40 22.96
C PRO A 100 -12.58 -20.42 23.53
N GLY A 101 -12.00 -21.24 22.65
CA GLY A 101 -11.06 -22.32 22.97
C GLY A 101 -9.62 -21.86 23.11
N ALA A 102 -8.69 -22.58 22.48
CA ALA A 102 -7.29 -22.15 22.43
C ALA A 102 -7.14 -20.86 21.62
N LEU A 103 -6.21 -19.99 22.04
CA LEU A 103 -5.80 -18.83 21.26
C LEU A 103 -5.05 -19.31 20.00
N VAL A 104 -5.51 -18.86 18.83
CA VAL A 104 -4.95 -19.20 17.51
C VAL A 104 -4.08 -18.05 16.97
N SER A 105 -4.52 -16.81 17.12
CA SER A 105 -3.78 -15.61 16.68
C SER A 105 -4.04 -14.43 17.62
N MET A 106 -3.04 -13.55 17.78
CA MET A 106 -3.12 -12.28 18.51
C MET A 106 -2.34 -11.23 17.73
N GLN A 107 -2.95 -10.06 17.53
CA GLN A 107 -2.35 -8.94 16.81
C GLN A 107 -2.67 -7.64 17.54
N SER A 108 -1.69 -6.74 17.66
CA SER A 108 -1.85 -5.41 18.28
C SER A 108 -1.62 -4.32 17.25
N VAL A 109 -2.39 -3.23 17.32
CA VAL A 109 -2.23 -2.02 16.51
C VAL A 109 -2.22 -0.80 17.45
N ALA A 110 -1.19 0.04 17.36
CA ALA A 110 -1.01 1.18 18.27
C ALA A 110 -1.95 2.35 17.94
N ALA A 111 -2.35 3.12 18.95
CA ALA A 111 -3.12 4.34 18.72
C ALA A 111 -2.30 5.36 17.90
N GLY A 112 -2.92 5.89 16.84
CA GLY A 112 -2.26 6.75 15.85
C GLY A 112 -1.68 6.00 14.64
N ASP A 113 -1.75 4.68 14.60
CA ASP A 113 -1.51 3.90 13.38
C ASP A 113 -2.64 4.15 12.36
N PRO A 114 -2.34 4.41 11.07
CA PRO A 114 -3.38 4.66 10.06
C PRO A 114 -4.28 3.45 9.79
N GLY A 115 -3.85 2.24 10.15
CA GLY A 115 -4.66 1.02 10.14
C GLY A 115 -5.58 0.87 11.35
N PHE A 116 -5.56 1.79 12.32
CA PHE A 116 -6.45 1.80 13.48
C PHE A 116 -7.22 3.12 13.57
N VAL A 117 -8.45 3.12 13.06
CA VAL A 117 -9.37 4.26 13.14
C VAL A 117 -10.32 4.08 14.32
N TYR A 118 -10.42 5.14 15.13
CA TYR A 118 -11.25 5.19 16.32
C TYR A 118 -11.78 6.62 16.51
N ASP A 119 -13.10 6.79 16.44
CA ASP A 119 -13.78 8.06 16.69
C ASP A 119 -14.33 8.13 18.14
N PRO A 120 -13.80 9.02 19.01
CA PRO A 120 -14.30 9.23 20.37
C PRO A 120 -15.53 10.17 20.46
N THR A 121 -16.01 10.74 19.35
CA THR A 121 -16.99 11.83 19.33
C THR A 121 -18.26 11.54 18.53
N GLY A 122 -18.16 10.71 17.48
CA GLY A 122 -19.28 10.24 16.68
C GLY A 122 -20.00 9.02 17.25
N VAL A 123 -20.89 8.47 16.43
CA VAL A 123 -21.52 7.18 16.66
C VAL A 123 -21.02 6.24 15.57
N ASP A 124 -20.73 5.01 15.97
CA ASP A 124 -20.45 3.85 15.12
C ASP A 124 -19.03 3.80 14.48
N ASP A 125 -18.40 2.63 14.71
CA ASP A 125 -17.32 2.00 13.94
C ASP A 125 -15.86 2.21 14.39
N LEU A 126 -15.33 1.14 15.01
CA LEU A 126 -13.91 0.87 15.18
C LEU A 126 -13.41 0.13 13.94
N GLU A 127 -12.44 0.68 13.20
CA GLU A 127 -11.86 0.04 12.02
C GLU A 127 -10.41 -0.37 12.29
N ILE A 128 -10.10 -1.66 12.06
CA ILE A 128 -8.79 -2.25 12.30
C ILE A 128 -8.35 -3.00 11.04
N VAL A 129 -7.33 -2.49 10.36
CA VAL A 129 -6.54 -3.27 9.40
C VAL A 129 -5.61 -4.19 10.20
N LEU A 130 -5.62 -5.49 9.92
CA LEU A 130 -4.81 -6.45 10.63
C LEU A 130 -3.33 -6.33 10.20
N PRO A 131 -2.37 -6.23 11.13
CA PRO A 131 -0.93 -6.27 10.83
C PRO A 131 -0.50 -7.48 10.01
N ALA A 132 -1.19 -8.61 10.17
CA ALA A 132 -1.04 -9.80 9.35
C ALA A 132 -2.42 -10.38 8.96
N PRO A 133 -2.64 -10.73 7.69
CA PRO A 133 -3.86 -11.43 7.27
C PRO A 133 -4.11 -12.73 8.06
N TYR A 134 -5.37 -13.03 8.39
CA TYR A 134 -5.78 -14.20 9.15
C TYR A 134 -6.78 -15.07 8.36
N VAL A 135 -6.42 -16.33 8.11
CA VAL A 135 -7.30 -17.28 7.41
C VAL A 135 -8.41 -17.77 8.33
N ILE A 136 -9.66 -17.61 7.92
CA ILE A 136 -10.82 -18.29 8.49
C ILE A 136 -11.25 -19.45 7.57
N ASP A 137 -11.58 -20.59 8.17
CA ASP A 137 -12.12 -21.78 7.49
C ASP A 137 -13.11 -22.50 8.42
N GLY A 138 -14.35 -21.99 8.44
CA GLY A 138 -15.43 -22.48 9.29
C GLY A 138 -15.60 -21.69 10.59
N PRO A 139 -16.07 -22.34 11.68
CA PRO A 139 -16.44 -21.65 12.91
C PRO A 139 -15.22 -21.30 13.78
N GLY A 140 -15.22 -20.08 14.34
CA GLY A 140 -14.21 -19.56 15.26
C GLY A 140 -14.79 -18.50 16.20
N PHE A 141 -13.99 -17.96 17.10
CA PHE A 141 -14.30 -16.73 17.83
C PHE A 141 -13.28 -15.65 17.47
N VAL A 142 -13.75 -14.40 17.32
CA VAL A 142 -12.89 -13.22 17.30
C VAL A 142 -13.13 -12.43 18.57
N SER A 143 -12.08 -11.84 19.13
CA SER A 143 -12.14 -10.92 20.26
C SER A 143 -11.46 -9.61 19.93
N VAL A 144 -11.93 -8.55 20.59
CA VAL A 144 -11.31 -7.23 20.55
C VAL A 144 -11.15 -6.70 21.97
N GLN A 145 -9.99 -6.11 22.23
CA GLN A 145 -9.64 -5.43 23.46
C GLN A 145 -9.01 -4.09 23.10
N LEU A 146 -9.40 -3.02 23.79
CA LEU A 146 -8.63 -1.77 23.79
C LEU A 146 -7.85 -1.65 25.09
N THR A 147 -6.61 -1.20 25.02
CA THR A 147 -5.81 -0.85 26.19
C THR A 147 -5.67 0.67 26.28
N MET A 148 -5.49 1.19 27.49
CA MET A 148 -5.52 2.62 27.78
C MET A 148 -4.15 3.09 28.29
N GLY A 149 -3.86 4.37 28.05
CA GLY A 149 -2.64 5.03 28.50
C GLY A 149 -2.54 5.12 30.03
N PRO A 150 -1.35 5.45 30.56
CA PRO A 150 -1.05 5.40 32.01
C PRO A 150 -1.70 6.51 32.86
N ALA A 151 -2.65 7.28 32.32
CA ALA A 151 -3.30 8.42 32.98
C ALA A 151 -4.82 8.18 33.16
N ASP A 152 -5.20 7.80 34.40
CA ASP A 152 -6.53 7.92 35.00
C ASP A 152 -7.79 7.61 34.13
N GLY A 153 -8.20 6.34 34.03
CA GLY A 153 -9.49 6.00 33.41
C GLY A 153 -10.03 4.60 33.70
N TYR A 154 -11.02 4.50 34.59
CA TYR A 154 -11.86 3.30 34.73
C TYR A 154 -12.88 3.24 33.59
N TRP A 155 -12.81 2.22 32.72
CA TRP A 155 -13.72 2.13 31.58
C TRP A 155 -14.33 0.74 31.38
N GLY A 156 -15.46 0.72 30.68
CA GLY A 156 -16.17 -0.50 30.30
C GLY A 156 -16.95 -0.24 29.02
N TRP A 157 -16.67 -1.03 27.99
CA TRP A 157 -17.28 -0.87 26.68
C TRP A 157 -18.66 -1.54 26.64
N TRP A 158 -19.66 -0.86 26.08
CA TRP A 158 -21.02 -1.38 25.93
C TRP A 158 -21.25 -1.82 24.50
N ILE A 159 -21.17 -3.11 24.27
CA ILE A 159 -21.43 -3.74 22.97
C ILE A 159 -22.84 -4.32 23.04
N SER A 160 -23.73 -3.82 22.18
CA SER A 160 -25.12 -4.29 22.16
C SER A 160 -25.77 -4.04 20.80
N ASN A 161 -26.10 -5.12 20.11
CA ASN A 161 -27.10 -5.11 19.06
C ASN A 161 -28.49 -5.33 19.69
N LYS A 162 -29.33 -4.29 19.67
CA LYS A 162 -30.70 -4.30 20.20
C LYS A 162 -31.56 -5.44 19.63
N ASP A 163 -31.27 -5.83 18.38
CA ASP A 163 -32.08 -6.76 17.59
C ASP A 163 -31.41 -8.14 17.44
N ALA A 164 -30.34 -8.43 18.21
CA ALA A 164 -29.68 -9.73 18.20
C ALA A 164 -30.65 -10.87 18.59
N PRO A 165 -30.58 -12.04 17.91
CA PRO A 165 -31.43 -13.18 18.23
C PRO A 165 -31.24 -13.66 19.68
N SER A 166 -32.35 -13.98 20.36
CA SER A 166 -32.29 -14.61 21.68
C SER A 166 -31.60 -15.97 21.59
N GLY A 167 -30.34 -16.03 22.02
CA GLY A 167 -29.52 -17.26 22.03
C GLY A 167 -28.04 -17.07 21.64
N SER A 168 -27.66 -15.94 21.04
CA SER A 168 -26.23 -15.61 20.81
C SER A 168 -25.46 -15.57 22.14
N SER A 169 -24.19 -15.98 22.14
CA SER A 169 -23.39 -16.17 23.36
C SER A 169 -22.10 -15.36 23.30
N VAL A 170 -22.12 -14.13 23.81
CA VAL A 170 -20.90 -13.33 24.00
C VAL A 170 -20.14 -13.79 25.24
N TRP A 171 -18.82 -13.83 25.10
CA TRP A 171 -17.88 -14.26 26.13
C TRP A 171 -17.00 -13.11 26.57
N PHE A 172 -16.74 -13.05 27.88
CA PHE A 172 -15.86 -12.06 28.47
C PHE A 172 -14.77 -12.72 29.31
N ARG A 173 -13.61 -12.08 29.39
CA ARG A 173 -12.57 -12.38 30.38
C ARG A 173 -11.86 -11.12 30.87
N SER A 174 -11.21 -11.25 32.03
CA SER A 174 -10.28 -10.23 32.54
C SER A 174 -8.93 -10.37 31.87
N ALA A 175 -8.47 -9.32 31.20
CA ALA A 175 -7.14 -9.29 30.60
C ALA A 175 -6.03 -9.22 31.68
N THR A 176 -6.15 -8.29 32.63
CA THR A 176 -5.14 -8.07 33.70
C THR A 176 -5.00 -9.21 34.69
N GLN A 177 -6.03 -10.03 34.89
CA GLN A 177 -5.98 -11.19 35.81
C GLN A 177 -5.79 -12.53 35.10
N GLY A 178 -5.74 -12.57 33.77
CA GLY A 178 -5.61 -13.81 32.99
C GLY A 178 -6.76 -14.79 33.23
N GLY A 179 -7.99 -14.28 33.35
CA GLY A 179 -9.16 -15.07 33.75
C GLY A 179 -9.63 -16.07 32.69
N GLN A 180 -10.38 -17.09 33.12
CA GLN A 180 -11.11 -17.98 32.21
C GLN A 180 -12.23 -17.20 31.49
N TRP A 181 -12.51 -17.58 30.24
CA TRP A 181 -13.71 -17.14 29.53
C TRP A 181 -14.98 -17.57 30.27
N GLY A 182 -15.93 -16.65 30.40
CA GLY A 182 -17.26 -16.91 30.96
C GLY A 182 -18.36 -16.28 30.10
N PRO A 183 -19.55 -16.91 30.03
CA PRO A 183 -20.71 -16.32 29.37
C PRO A 183 -21.31 -15.23 30.26
N VAL A 184 -21.92 -14.20 29.66
CA VAL A 184 -22.56 -13.10 30.39
C VAL A 184 -24.04 -12.97 30.03
N ASP A 185 -24.87 -13.72 30.76
CA ASP A 185 -26.34 -13.75 30.55
C ASP A 185 -27.06 -12.50 31.11
N GLN A 186 -26.38 -11.69 31.93
CA GLN A 186 -26.94 -10.56 32.68
C GLN A 186 -25.87 -9.50 32.98
N ILE A 187 -25.77 -8.43 32.19
CA ILE A 187 -25.22 -7.16 32.70
C ILE A 187 -26.29 -6.54 33.60
N VAL A 188 -25.92 -6.13 34.82
CA VAL A 188 -26.88 -5.78 35.88
C VAL A 188 -27.68 -4.52 35.53
N GLY A 189 -28.93 -4.67 35.05
CA GLY A 189 -29.79 -3.49 34.83
C GLY A 189 -31.01 -3.61 33.92
N GLY A 190 -31.57 -4.80 33.68
CA GLY A 190 -32.73 -4.99 32.79
C GLY A 190 -32.34 -5.57 31.42
N ASP A 191 -33.35 -5.88 30.60
CA ASP A 191 -33.21 -6.64 29.35
C ASP A 191 -32.29 -5.96 28.31
N LEU A 192 -31.00 -6.29 28.38
CA LEU A 192 -29.96 -5.83 27.47
C LEU A 192 -29.34 -7.04 26.78
N VAL A 193 -29.66 -7.23 25.50
CA VAL A 193 -28.96 -8.17 24.63
C VAL A 193 -27.64 -7.52 24.23
N ALA A 194 -26.56 -7.93 24.90
CA ALA A 194 -25.22 -7.40 24.70
C ALA A 194 -24.44 -8.30 23.74
N ASP A 195 -24.66 -8.09 22.43
CA ASP A 195 -23.96 -8.81 21.36
C ASP A 195 -22.78 -8.01 20.81
N LEU A 196 -21.69 -8.67 20.41
CA LEU A 196 -20.55 -8.04 19.72
C LEU A 196 -20.91 -7.98 18.24
N ALA A 197 -21.33 -6.81 17.77
CA ALA A 197 -21.56 -6.59 16.35
C ALA A 197 -20.23 -6.31 15.65
N PHE A 198 -19.83 -7.18 14.71
CA PHE A 198 -18.59 -7.03 13.94
C PHE A 198 -18.74 -7.53 12.51
N SER A 199 -17.83 -7.10 11.65
CA SER A 199 -17.69 -7.60 10.28
C SER A 199 -16.23 -7.93 9.95
N LEU A 200 -16.02 -9.10 9.32
CA LEU A 200 -14.72 -9.56 8.83
C LEU A 200 -14.61 -9.28 7.34
N TRP A 201 -13.58 -8.53 6.96
CA TRP A 201 -13.33 -8.09 5.59
C TRP A 201 -12.03 -8.70 5.06
N GLY A 202 -12.01 -9.08 3.79
CA GLY A 202 -11.00 -9.97 3.26
C GLY A 202 -11.17 -10.33 1.80
N SER A 203 -10.72 -11.54 1.44
CA SER A 203 -10.93 -12.16 0.13
C SER A 203 -11.41 -13.61 0.29
N THR A 204 -12.40 -14.04 -0.50
CA THR A 204 -12.92 -15.43 -0.46
C THR A 204 -12.04 -16.44 -1.20
N GLY A 205 -11.03 -15.97 -1.92
CA GLY A 205 -10.00 -16.80 -2.57
C GLY A 205 -8.72 -16.88 -1.75
N THR A 206 -7.79 -17.73 -2.23
CA THR A 206 -6.37 -17.53 -1.90
C THR A 206 -5.94 -16.13 -2.34
N VAL A 207 -5.06 -15.52 -1.55
CA VAL A 207 -4.04 -14.54 -1.98
C VAL A 207 -3.87 -14.56 -3.50
N PRO A 208 -4.15 -13.48 -4.23
CA PRO A 208 -3.57 -13.30 -5.55
C PRO A 208 -2.07 -13.24 -5.34
N THR A 209 -1.37 -14.35 -5.55
CA THR A 209 0.09 -14.33 -5.61
C THR A 209 0.45 -13.35 -6.72
N PRO A 210 1.35 -12.38 -6.50
CA PRO A 210 1.78 -11.48 -7.56
C PRO A 210 2.15 -12.29 -8.80
N SER A 211 1.57 -11.93 -9.94
CA SER A 211 1.99 -12.51 -11.22
C SER A 211 3.41 -12.05 -11.52
N THR A 212 4.26 -12.90 -12.09
CA THR A 212 5.59 -12.46 -12.55
C THR A 212 5.44 -11.28 -13.49
N ASP A 213 6.02 -10.15 -13.10
CA ASP A 213 6.08 -8.94 -13.92
C ASP A 213 6.73 -9.29 -15.28
N PRO A 214 6.08 -9.01 -16.43
CA PRO A 214 6.62 -9.35 -17.74
C PRO A 214 7.90 -8.58 -18.07
N CYS A 215 8.15 -7.46 -17.40
CA CYS A 215 9.33 -6.64 -17.56
C CYS A 215 10.50 -7.07 -16.65
N GLY A 216 10.25 -7.75 -15.53
CA GLY A 216 11.34 -8.30 -14.71
C GLY A 216 11.01 -8.58 -13.24
N GLN A 217 11.83 -8.06 -12.32
CA GLN A 217 11.61 -8.17 -10.88
C GLN A 217 11.84 -6.83 -10.18
N TRP A 218 10.97 -6.51 -9.24
CA TRP A 218 11.09 -5.30 -8.41
C TRP A 218 12.06 -5.56 -7.25
N GLY A 219 13.03 -4.65 -7.07
CA GLY A 219 13.98 -4.67 -5.97
C GLY A 219 13.88 -3.41 -5.11
N ILE A 220 13.82 -3.56 -3.78
CA ILE A 220 13.89 -2.43 -2.85
C ILE A 220 15.34 -1.91 -2.79
N LEU A 221 15.53 -0.65 -3.15
CA LEU A 221 16.81 0.06 -3.06
C LEU A 221 16.95 0.74 -1.68
N THR A 222 18.16 0.72 -1.13
CA THR A 222 18.48 1.37 0.15
C THR A 222 18.64 2.88 -0.04
N THR A 223 17.92 3.68 0.74
CA THR A 223 18.03 5.14 0.76
C THR A 223 18.77 5.65 2.00
N PRO A 224 19.49 6.78 1.92
CA PRO A 224 20.06 7.43 3.11
C PRO A 224 18.95 8.09 3.94
N LEU A 225 18.91 7.77 5.23
CA LEU A 225 18.01 8.40 6.20
C LEU A 225 18.76 9.44 7.04
N PRO A 226 18.18 10.63 7.30
CA PRO A 226 18.76 11.59 8.23
C PRO A 226 18.84 11.01 9.65
N SER A 227 19.96 11.22 10.33
CA SER A 227 20.14 10.83 11.73
C SER A 227 19.10 11.49 12.63
N GLU A 228 18.56 10.75 13.60
CA GLU A 228 17.49 11.18 14.53
C GLU A 228 16.11 11.42 13.89
N SER A 229 15.88 10.97 12.64
CA SER A 229 14.55 11.01 12.01
C SER A 229 13.71 9.78 12.32
N ASN A 230 12.44 9.98 12.70
CA ASN A 230 11.42 8.95 12.90
C ASN A 230 10.34 8.92 11.79
N LYS A 231 10.43 9.84 10.81
CA LYS A 231 9.54 9.96 9.67
C LYS A 231 10.32 10.47 8.47
N SER A 232 10.53 9.64 7.46
CA SER A 232 11.02 10.04 6.14
C SER A 232 10.05 9.55 5.07
N ILE A 233 9.71 10.40 4.11
CA ILE A 233 8.74 10.11 3.04
C ILE A 233 9.27 10.69 1.72
N LEU A 234 9.41 9.85 0.70
CA LEU A 234 9.53 10.30 -0.69
C LEU A 234 8.13 10.49 -1.27
N ARG A 235 7.95 11.54 -2.08
CA ARG A 235 6.68 11.95 -2.68
C ARG A 235 6.70 11.94 -4.20
N GLY A 236 7.84 12.30 -4.80
CA GLY A 236 8.04 12.32 -6.24
C GLY A 236 9.31 11.56 -6.64
N VAL A 237 9.33 11.03 -7.86
CA VAL A 237 10.50 10.44 -8.51
C VAL A 237 10.51 10.87 -9.98
N ALA A 238 11.70 11.10 -10.54
CA ALA A 238 11.90 11.39 -11.97
C ALA A 238 13.13 10.62 -12.47
N ALA A 239 12.97 9.82 -13.51
CA ALA A 239 13.97 8.87 -14.01
C ALA A 239 14.49 9.29 -15.41
N ILE A 240 15.72 9.79 -15.46
CA ILE A 240 16.36 10.29 -16.70
C ILE A 240 17.08 9.14 -17.42
N SER A 241 17.75 8.29 -16.65
CA SER A 241 18.37 7.04 -17.08
C SER A 241 18.38 6.02 -15.93
N ASP A 242 18.82 4.79 -16.18
CA ASP A 242 18.95 3.75 -15.16
C ASP A 242 19.99 4.09 -14.06
N ASP A 243 20.82 5.09 -14.34
CA ASP A 243 21.92 5.63 -13.54
C ASP A 243 21.82 7.14 -13.24
N ASP A 244 20.67 7.77 -13.54
CA ASP A 244 20.37 9.17 -13.19
C ASP A 244 18.88 9.31 -12.85
N VAL A 245 18.57 9.23 -11.55
CA VAL A 245 17.19 9.33 -11.03
C VAL A 245 17.17 10.25 -9.82
N TRP A 246 16.16 11.12 -9.76
CA TRP A 246 15.91 12.02 -8.64
C TRP A 246 14.66 11.59 -7.88
N ALA A 247 14.73 11.58 -6.55
CA ALA A 247 13.56 11.41 -5.69
C ALA A 247 13.49 12.55 -4.66
N VAL A 248 12.29 13.09 -4.42
CA VAL A 248 12.10 14.24 -3.52
C VAL A 248 10.99 13.99 -2.51
N GLY A 249 11.05 14.69 -1.38
CA GLY A 249 10.08 14.52 -0.30
C GLY A 249 10.41 15.32 0.95
N GLU A 250 10.17 14.71 2.11
CA GLU A 250 10.52 15.28 3.42
C GLU A 250 11.09 14.25 4.40
N ALA A 251 11.87 14.77 5.36
CA ALA A 251 12.22 14.05 6.57
C ALA A 251 11.90 14.89 7.81
N ALA A 252 11.43 14.25 8.87
CA ALA A 252 11.23 14.83 10.18
C ALA A 252 12.57 14.97 10.90
N VAL A 253 12.88 16.16 11.42
CA VAL A 253 14.08 16.44 12.22
C VAL A 253 13.68 17.08 13.53
N THR A 254 14.19 16.56 14.63
CA THR A 254 13.98 17.14 15.97
C THR A 254 14.81 18.41 16.10
N VAL A 255 14.15 19.57 16.19
CA VAL A 255 14.82 20.89 16.33
C VAL A 255 14.90 21.36 17.78
N ALA A 256 13.96 20.93 18.62
CA ALA A 256 14.02 21.05 20.08
C ALA A 256 13.26 19.89 20.75
N PRO A 257 13.41 19.65 22.07
CA PRO A 257 12.72 18.55 22.74
C PRO A 257 11.19 18.70 22.71
N GLY A 258 10.54 17.92 21.84
CA GLY A 258 9.09 17.98 21.57
C GLY A 258 8.70 18.73 20.29
N ASP A 259 9.64 19.44 19.66
CA ASP A 259 9.43 20.19 18.41
C ASP A 259 10.14 19.48 17.24
N VAL A 260 9.35 19.13 16.23
CA VAL A 260 9.79 18.40 15.03
C VAL A 260 9.40 19.18 13.78
N ASP A 261 10.39 19.47 12.94
CA ASP A 261 10.18 20.07 11.62
C ASP A 261 10.22 19.01 10.53
N ASN A 262 9.41 19.18 9.49
CA ASN A 262 9.65 18.53 8.21
C ASN A 262 10.67 19.38 7.42
N VAL A 263 11.79 18.79 7.03
CA VAL A 263 12.79 19.41 6.14
C VAL A 263 12.74 18.75 4.77
N VAL A 264 13.03 19.53 3.72
CA VAL A 264 13.12 19.03 2.35
C VAL A 264 14.19 17.95 2.23
N GLN A 265 13.86 16.87 1.53
CA GLN A 265 14.81 15.86 1.08
C GLN A 265 14.83 15.83 -0.45
N ALA A 266 16.02 15.81 -1.04
CA ALA A 266 16.25 15.39 -2.42
C ALA A 266 17.34 14.32 -2.42
N LEU A 267 17.08 13.21 -3.09
CA LEU A 267 17.99 12.09 -3.27
C LEU A 267 18.32 11.96 -4.75
N HIS A 268 19.58 11.64 -5.06
CA HIS A 268 20.07 11.37 -6.40
C HIS A 268 20.67 9.95 -6.48
N TRP A 269 20.24 9.17 -7.46
CA TRP A 269 20.71 7.82 -7.75
C TRP A 269 21.71 7.88 -8.90
N ASP A 270 22.89 7.28 -8.70
CA ASP A 270 24.02 7.31 -9.64
C ASP A 270 24.26 5.97 -10.38
N GLY A 271 23.26 5.08 -10.39
CA GLY A 271 23.37 3.71 -10.88
C GLY A 271 23.90 2.72 -9.85
N SER A 272 24.40 3.17 -8.70
CA SER A 272 24.97 2.32 -7.63
C SER A 272 24.39 2.57 -6.24
N GLY A 273 23.92 3.79 -5.96
CA GLY A 273 23.34 4.13 -4.68
C GLY A 273 22.64 5.49 -4.66
N TRP A 274 21.71 5.65 -3.71
CA TRP A 274 21.09 6.94 -3.43
C TRP A 274 22.01 7.80 -2.56
N THR A 275 22.22 9.06 -2.97
CA THR A 275 22.93 10.09 -2.22
C THR A 275 22.00 11.26 -1.89
N SER A 276 22.17 11.90 -0.73
CA SER A 276 21.36 13.07 -0.36
C SER A 276 22.01 14.35 -0.86
N VAL A 277 21.24 15.18 -1.58
CA VAL A 277 21.70 16.43 -2.18
C VAL A 277 21.03 17.62 -1.49
N PRO A 278 21.77 18.64 -1.03
CA PRO A 278 21.19 19.81 -0.37
C PRO A 278 20.26 20.59 -1.31
N VAL A 279 19.08 20.96 -0.80
CA VAL A 279 18.14 21.87 -1.47
C VAL A 279 18.08 23.20 -0.72
N PRO A 280 18.21 24.36 -1.38
CA PRO A 280 17.99 25.65 -0.74
C PRO A 280 16.50 25.85 -0.45
N VAL A 281 16.19 26.17 0.79
CA VAL A 281 14.86 26.62 1.23
C VAL A 281 14.99 28.11 1.63
N PRO A 282 14.00 28.97 1.37
CA PRO A 282 14.04 30.36 1.82
C PRO A 282 14.21 30.46 3.34
N ASP A 283 14.95 31.49 3.79
CA ASP A 283 15.49 31.62 5.16
C ASP A 283 14.46 31.25 6.25
N PRO A 284 14.69 30.17 7.04
CA PRO A 284 13.66 29.59 7.88
C PRO A 284 13.28 30.46 9.09
N TYR A 285 12.03 30.28 9.51
CA TYR A 285 11.46 30.86 10.72
C TYR A 285 12.36 30.61 11.96
N PRO A 286 12.62 31.63 12.82
CA PRO A 286 13.36 31.45 14.07
C PRO A 286 12.59 30.58 15.09
N GLY A 287 12.81 29.27 15.03
CA GLY A 287 12.15 28.29 15.90
C GLY A 287 11.64 27.03 15.19
N GLY A 288 11.80 26.94 13.86
CA GLY A 288 11.49 25.75 13.08
C GLY A 288 10.74 26.04 11.78
N GLY A 289 11.19 25.44 10.68
CA GLY A 289 10.71 25.72 9.32
C GLY A 289 10.24 24.47 8.59
N ASN A 290 8.94 24.20 8.62
CA ASN A 290 8.34 23.12 7.84
C ASN A 290 8.43 23.39 6.34
N ALA A 291 9.07 22.49 5.59
CA ALA A 291 9.15 22.51 4.14
C ALA A 291 9.25 21.09 3.56
N TRP A 292 8.66 20.87 2.40
CA TRP A 292 8.71 19.60 1.67
C TRP A 292 8.59 19.83 0.16
N LEU A 293 9.11 18.88 -0.62
CA LEU A 293 8.87 18.81 -2.06
C LEU A 293 7.84 17.71 -2.33
N SER A 294 6.79 18.03 -3.07
CA SER A 294 5.72 17.10 -3.42
C SER A 294 6.00 16.35 -4.71
N ALA A 295 6.60 17.02 -5.69
CA ALA A 295 6.80 16.47 -7.03
C ALA A 295 8.15 16.91 -7.61
N VAL A 296 8.66 16.11 -8.55
CA VAL A 296 9.89 16.35 -9.32
C VAL A 296 9.66 15.86 -10.74
N ALA A 297 10.19 16.58 -11.72
CA ALA A 297 10.26 16.16 -13.13
C ALA A 297 11.60 16.62 -13.73
N ALA A 298 12.06 15.93 -14.76
CA ALA A 298 13.33 16.17 -15.41
C ALA A 298 13.21 16.18 -16.93
N THR A 299 14.05 16.97 -17.60
CA THR A 299 14.24 16.87 -19.07
C THR A 299 15.65 16.44 -19.46
N SER A 300 16.61 16.62 -18.55
CA SER A 300 18.01 16.19 -18.68
C SER A 300 18.66 16.15 -17.29
N SER A 301 19.87 15.58 -17.23
CA SER A 301 20.72 15.54 -16.03
C SER A 301 21.12 16.91 -15.47
N ASP A 302 20.94 17.97 -16.27
CA ASP A 302 21.20 19.38 -15.95
C ASP A 302 19.95 20.27 -15.97
N ASP A 303 18.75 19.69 -16.09
CA ASP A 303 17.48 20.42 -15.99
C ASP A 303 16.39 19.58 -15.30
N VAL A 304 16.43 19.60 -13.97
CA VAL A 304 15.47 18.94 -13.07
C VAL A 304 14.76 19.99 -12.23
N TRP A 305 13.44 19.91 -12.15
CA TRP A 305 12.61 20.84 -11.39
C TRP A 305 11.88 20.07 -10.30
N ALA A 306 11.86 20.64 -9.09
CA ALA A 306 11.06 20.10 -8.00
C ALA A 306 10.24 21.21 -7.33
N ALA A 307 9.03 20.85 -6.91
CA ALA A 307 8.06 21.80 -6.38
C ALA A 307 7.31 21.23 -5.17
N GLY A 308 6.88 22.13 -4.29
CA GLY A 308 6.21 21.80 -3.05
C GLY A 308 5.86 23.04 -2.24
N THR A 309 6.07 22.97 -0.94
CA THR A 309 5.56 23.98 0.02
C THR A 309 6.61 24.29 1.10
N TYR A 310 6.64 25.53 1.57
CA TYR A 310 7.42 25.92 2.74
C TYR A 310 6.66 26.92 3.63
N SER A 311 6.89 26.88 4.94
CA SER A 311 6.35 27.87 5.87
C SER A 311 7.12 29.20 5.81
N ALA A 312 6.40 30.31 5.67
CA ALA A 312 6.93 31.68 5.66
C ALA A 312 6.19 32.56 6.67
N ILE A 313 6.70 33.78 6.93
CA ILE A 313 5.95 34.82 7.63
C ILE A 313 5.39 35.80 6.58
N GLY A 314 4.07 35.94 6.54
CA GLY A 314 3.35 36.89 5.70
C GLY A 314 3.63 38.35 6.09
N GLY A 315 3.28 39.29 5.21
CA GLY A 315 3.47 40.73 5.46
C GLY A 315 2.65 41.31 6.64
N ASP A 316 1.70 40.52 7.14
CA ASP A 316 0.85 40.77 8.31
C ASP A 316 1.41 40.16 9.62
N GLY A 317 2.46 39.34 9.54
CA GLY A 317 3.11 38.68 10.68
C GLY A 317 2.57 37.28 11.02
N PHE A 318 1.64 36.72 10.24
CA PHE A 318 1.16 35.35 10.42
C PHE A 318 2.05 34.33 9.68
N VAL A 319 2.06 33.08 10.14
CA VAL A 319 2.73 31.98 9.43
C VAL A 319 1.85 31.53 8.27
N THR A 320 2.33 31.71 7.05
CA THR A 320 1.70 31.24 5.81
C THR A 320 2.46 30.03 5.27
N GLN A 321 1.79 29.22 4.44
CA GLN A 321 2.42 28.17 3.64
C GLN A 321 2.46 28.62 2.18
N GLU A 322 3.68 28.81 1.67
CA GLU A 322 3.98 29.39 0.36
C GLU A 322 4.53 28.33 -0.60
N VAL A 323 4.46 28.63 -1.90
CA VAL A 323 5.00 27.81 -2.97
C VAL A 323 6.54 27.73 -2.90
N LEU A 324 7.08 26.51 -2.85
CA LEU A 324 8.50 26.23 -3.06
C LEU A 324 8.69 25.69 -4.48
N ILE A 325 9.55 26.31 -5.28
CA ILE A 325 10.01 25.80 -6.58
C ILE A 325 11.53 25.93 -6.63
N VAL A 326 12.20 24.83 -6.94
CA VAL A 326 13.65 24.73 -7.08
C VAL A 326 14.03 24.05 -8.39
N ARG A 327 15.19 24.42 -8.94
CA ARG A 327 15.75 23.87 -10.17
C ARG A 327 17.20 23.44 -9.95
N TRP A 328 17.54 22.24 -10.39
CA TRP A 328 18.88 21.70 -10.54
C TRP A 328 19.47 22.16 -11.89
N ASP A 329 20.73 22.60 -11.88
CA ASP A 329 21.44 23.11 -13.07
C ASP A 329 22.57 22.18 -13.57
N GLY A 330 22.57 20.93 -13.11
CA GLY A 330 23.68 19.98 -13.32
C GLY A 330 24.76 20.05 -12.24
N SER A 331 24.70 21.01 -11.31
CA SER A 331 25.69 21.16 -10.24
C SER A 331 25.13 21.49 -8.85
N ASP A 332 24.13 22.36 -8.76
CA ASP A 332 23.50 22.77 -7.49
C ASP A 332 21.98 22.94 -7.67
N TRP A 333 21.21 22.70 -6.60
CA TRP A 333 19.81 23.14 -6.55
C TRP A 333 19.75 24.64 -6.27
N SER A 334 18.87 25.35 -6.98
CA SER A 334 18.67 26.79 -6.86
C SER A 334 17.18 27.14 -6.71
N LEU A 335 16.86 28.19 -5.95
CA LEU A 335 15.49 28.70 -5.85
C LEU A 335 15.08 29.40 -7.15
N VAL A 336 13.94 29.02 -7.72
CA VAL A 336 13.42 29.69 -8.92
C VAL A 336 12.83 31.05 -8.52
N PRO A 337 13.33 32.17 -9.10
CA PRO A 337 12.92 33.50 -8.70
C PRO A 337 11.46 33.80 -9.09
N ASN A 338 10.81 34.64 -8.29
CA ASN A 338 9.43 35.10 -8.52
C ASN A 338 8.37 33.99 -8.55
N ALA A 339 8.64 32.81 -7.94
CA ALA A 339 7.61 31.82 -7.65
C ALA A 339 6.36 32.49 -7.01
N PRO A 340 5.13 32.12 -7.41
CA PRO A 340 3.94 32.85 -6.99
C PRO A 340 3.79 32.89 -5.48
N LYS A 341 3.76 34.11 -4.92
CA LYS A 341 3.49 34.36 -3.52
C LYS A 341 2.00 34.52 -3.30
N LEU A 342 1.53 34.07 -2.14
CA LEU A 342 0.15 34.22 -1.76
C LEU A 342 -0.20 35.66 -1.37
N GLU A 343 -1.50 35.97 -1.50
CA GLU A 343 -2.05 37.22 -1.01
C GLU A 343 -1.90 37.29 0.53
N PRO A 344 -1.48 38.43 1.11
CA PRO A 344 -1.39 38.58 2.56
C PRO A 344 -2.73 38.29 3.26
N GLY A 345 -2.69 37.50 4.34
CA GLY A 345 -3.87 37.11 5.11
C GLY A 345 -4.48 35.75 4.75
N VAL A 346 -3.91 35.00 3.80
CA VAL A 346 -4.27 33.58 3.55
C VAL A 346 -3.07 32.66 3.66
N SER A 347 -3.30 31.42 4.08
CA SER A 347 -2.28 30.39 4.26
C SER A 347 -2.72 29.09 3.59
N GLY A 348 -1.80 28.43 2.91
CA GLY A 348 -1.99 27.08 2.39
C GLY A 348 -1.96 26.98 0.87
N ALA A 349 -0.78 27.15 0.27
CA ALA A 349 -0.47 26.61 -1.05
C ALA A 349 0.09 25.20 -0.92
N TRP A 350 -0.43 24.25 -1.70
CA TRP A 350 0.15 22.93 -1.90
C TRP A 350 0.31 22.68 -3.40
N ILE A 351 1.53 22.76 -3.92
CA ILE A 351 1.83 22.11 -5.21
C ILE A 351 1.83 20.59 -4.97
N ARG A 352 1.21 19.85 -5.87
CA ARG A 352 1.06 18.38 -5.81
C ARG A 352 1.65 17.68 -7.03
N GLY A 353 1.50 18.26 -8.22
CA GLY A 353 2.05 17.73 -9.48
C GLY A 353 2.85 18.78 -10.26
N ILE A 354 3.75 18.30 -11.12
CA ILE A 354 4.55 19.07 -12.07
C ILE A 354 4.58 18.31 -13.41
N GLU A 355 4.50 19.03 -14.52
CA GLU A 355 4.61 18.50 -15.88
C GLU A 355 5.50 19.46 -16.71
N ILE A 356 6.44 18.91 -17.48
CA ILE A 356 7.42 19.67 -18.26
C ILE A 356 7.29 19.33 -19.75
N LEU A 357 6.67 20.23 -20.51
CA LEU A 357 6.64 20.18 -21.97
C LEU A 357 7.94 20.73 -22.58
N ALA A 358 8.53 21.75 -21.96
CA ALA A 358 9.80 22.36 -22.35
C ALA A 358 10.43 23.16 -21.18
N PRO A 359 11.72 23.53 -21.24
CA PRO A 359 12.35 24.40 -20.22
C PRO A 359 11.67 25.77 -20.03
N ASP A 360 10.86 26.19 -20.99
CA ASP A 360 10.02 27.39 -21.02
C ASP A 360 8.50 27.10 -21.11
N ASP A 361 8.08 25.85 -20.85
CA ASP A 361 6.68 25.44 -20.78
C ASP A 361 6.52 24.36 -19.68
N ILE A 362 6.28 24.81 -18.45
CA ILE A 362 6.16 23.94 -17.26
C ILE A 362 4.86 24.26 -16.54
N TRP A 363 4.09 23.22 -16.21
CA TRP A 363 2.84 23.31 -15.48
C TRP A 363 2.98 22.72 -14.08
N PHE A 364 2.41 23.39 -13.09
CA PHE A 364 2.31 22.94 -11.72
C PHE A 364 0.84 22.96 -11.30
N VAL A 365 0.36 21.90 -10.65
CA VAL A 365 -1.02 21.81 -10.17
C VAL A 365 -1.08 21.60 -8.67
N GLY A 366 -2.19 22.01 -8.06
CA GLY A 366 -2.31 21.96 -6.61
C GLY A 366 -3.55 22.63 -6.03
N ASP A 367 -3.47 22.84 -4.72
CA ASP A 367 -4.46 23.54 -3.92
C ASP A 367 -3.90 24.93 -3.62
N PHE A 368 -4.52 25.97 -4.17
CA PHE A 368 -4.09 27.35 -3.96
C PHE A 368 -5.15 28.12 -3.16
N PRO A 369 -4.76 29.05 -2.27
CA PRO A 369 -5.72 29.81 -1.48
C PRO A 369 -6.09 31.14 -2.17
N ARG A 370 -7.36 31.53 -2.04
CA ARG A 370 -7.93 32.81 -2.50
C ARG A 370 -8.70 33.47 -1.38
N VAL A 371 -8.76 34.80 -1.38
CA VAL A 371 -9.74 35.54 -0.56
C VAL A 371 -11.04 35.68 -1.33
N ILE A 372 -12.12 35.08 -0.84
CA ILE A 372 -13.49 35.30 -1.34
C ILE A 372 -14.34 35.82 -0.17
N ASP A 373 -15.02 36.95 -0.37
CA ASP A 373 -15.86 37.64 0.63
C ASP A 373 -15.22 37.87 2.02
N GLY A 374 -13.88 37.93 2.07
CA GLY A 374 -13.10 38.15 3.29
C GLY A 374 -12.67 36.87 4.03
N PHE A 375 -12.95 35.69 3.47
CA PHE A 375 -12.51 34.40 3.98
C PHE A 375 -11.48 33.76 3.04
N GLY A 376 -10.51 33.04 3.63
CA GLY A 376 -9.56 32.22 2.87
C GLY A 376 -10.20 30.90 2.46
N VAL A 377 -10.31 30.65 1.16
CA VAL A 377 -10.80 29.40 0.57
C VAL A 377 -9.71 28.76 -0.28
N ARG A 378 -9.70 27.42 -0.39
CA ARG A 378 -8.78 26.69 -1.28
C ARG A 378 -9.49 26.32 -2.58
N TYR A 379 -8.79 26.45 -3.70
CA TYR A 379 -9.26 26.09 -5.02
C TYR A 379 -8.23 25.25 -5.78
N ALA A 380 -8.74 24.35 -6.60
CA ALA A 380 -8.00 23.65 -7.64
C ALA A 380 -7.40 24.69 -8.59
N GLY A 381 -6.08 24.78 -8.69
CA GLY A 381 -5.41 25.77 -9.54
C GLY A 381 -4.25 25.18 -10.33
N ALA A 382 -3.85 25.92 -11.36
CA ALA A 382 -2.71 25.60 -12.19
C ALA A 382 -1.79 26.83 -12.28
N ILE A 383 -0.48 26.62 -12.17
CA ILE A 383 0.55 27.62 -12.41
C ILE A 383 1.31 27.21 -13.67
N HIS A 384 1.50 28.16 -14.58
CA HIS A 384 2.31 27.99 -15.79
C HIS A 384 3.60 28.81 -15.69
N TRP A 385 4.71 28.27 -16.16
CA TRP A 385 6.00 28.94 -16.31
C TRP A 385 6.35 29.09 -17.79
N ASP A 386 6.64 30.33 -18.21
CA ASP A 386 6.88 30.71 -19.62
C ASP A 386 8.37 30.89 -20.00
N GLY A 387 9.28 30.34 -19.19
CA GLY A 387 10.72 30.59 -19.31
C GLY A 387 11.20 31.91 -18.70
N SER A 388 10.30 32.82 -18.32
CA SER A 388 10.63 34.15 -17.77
C SER A 388 9.86 34.54 -16.51
N GLY A 389 8.65 34.00 -16.31
CA GLY A 389 7.80 34.27 -15.17
C GLY A 389 6.67 33.24 -15.03
N PHE A 390 5.91 33.37 -13.94
CA PHE A 390 4.80 32.48 -13.61
C PHE A 390 3.46 33.17 -13.82
N THR A 391 2.49 32.43 -14.37
CA THR A 391 1.08 32.84 -14.51
C THR A 391 0.18 31.86 -13.79
N ILE A 392 -0.70 32.35 -12.91
CA ILE A 392 -1.74 31.52 -12.26
C ILE A 392 -2.97 31.48 -13.20
N PHE A 393 -3.43 30.28 -13.53
CA PHE A 393 -4.65 30.04 -14.30
C PHE A 393 -5.82 29.68 -13.38
N ASP A 394 -6.95 30.38 -13.57
CA ASP A 394 -8.24 30.02 -12.97
C ASP A 394 -8.74 28.69 -13.58
N THR A 395 -9.22 27.77 -12.74
CA THR A 395 -9.96 26.57 -13.17
C THR A 395 -11.48 26.81 -13.11
N PRO A 396 -12.31 26.00 -13.77
CA PRO A 396 -13.78 26.09 -13.67
C PRO A 396 -14.33 25.68 -12.28
N LEU A 397 -13.46 25.34 -11.32
CA LEU A 397 -13.77 24.91 -9.95
C LEU A 397 -13.52 26.03 -8.92
N ASN A 398 -13.42 27.28 -9.36
CA ASN A 398 -13.02 28.44 -8.56
C ASN A 398 -14.12 29.03 -7.65
N ASN A 399 -15.23 28.32 -7.43
CA ASN A 399 -16.43 28.83 -6.76
C ASN A 399 -17.05 27.91 -5.69
N THR A 400 -16.40 26.81 -5.32
CA THR A 400 -16.83 25.91 -4.25
C THR A 400 -15.69 25.63 -3.26
N ASP A 401 -16.06 25.40 -2.00
CA ASP A 401 -15.09 25.24 -0.92
C ASP A 401 -14.27 23.95 -1.05
N GLU A 402 -12.95 24.10 -0.88
CA GLU A 402 -11.94 23.06 -0.66
C GLU A 402 -11.58 22.14 -1.85
N ASN A 403 -11.58 22.65 -3.09
CA ASN A 403 -11.11 21.88 -4.25
C ASN A 403 -9.57 21.83 -4.36
N GLY A 404 -9.03 20.74 -4.91
CA GLY A 404 -7.61 20.54 -5.17
C GLY A 404 -7.31 19.70 -6.42
N LEU A 405 -6.11 19.89 -7.01
CA LEU A 405 -5.59 19.07 -8.11
C LEU A 405 -4.36 18.28 -7.63
N SER A 406 -4.41 16.96 -7.79
CA SER A 406 -3.40 16.01 -7.32
C SER A 406 -2.32 15.75 -8.36
N GLY A 407 -2.70 15.50 -9.62
CA GLY A 407 -1.80 15.09 -10.71
C GLY A 407 -2.10 15.84 -12.01
N VAL A 408 -1.12 15.86 -12.92
CA VAL A 408 -1.14 16.56 -14.21
C VAL A 408 -0.28 15.79 -15.21
N SER A 409 -0.73 15.70 -16.46
CA SER A 409 0.05 15.15 -17.57
C SER A 409 -0.31 15.82 -18.89
N ALA A 410 0.68 16.04 -19.77
CA ALA A 410 0.51 16.76 -21.03
C ALA A 410 0.84 15.90 -22.27
N VAL A 411 -0.01 15.99 -23.29
CA VAL A 411 0.26 15.48 -24.64
C VAL A 411 0.89 16.57 -25.51
N ALA A 412 0.46 17.82 -25.32
CA ALA A 412 0.92 19.00 -26.04
C ALA A 412 0.66 20.28 -25.22
N PRO A 413 1.25 21.45 -25.57
CA PRO A 413 0.94 22.74 -24.94
C PRO A 413 -0.53 23.17 -24.99
N ASP A 414 -1.32 22.58 -25.88
CA ASP A 414 -2.76 22.77 -26.04
C ASP A 414 -3.61 21.52 -25.71
N ASP A 415 -3.00 20.52 -25.07
CA ASP A 415 -3.67 19.28 -24.65
C ASP A 415 -3.04 18.77 -23.33
N ILE A 416 -3.58 19.25 -22.20
CA ILE A 416 -3.08 18.95 -20.85
C ILE A 416 -4.23 18.47 -19.99
N TRP A 417 -4.03 17.37 -19.26
CA TRP A 417 -5.00 16.77 -18.37
C TRP A 417 -4.55 16.96 -16.92
N ALA A 418 -5.49 17.29 -16.03
CA ALA A 418 -5.23 17.39 -14.60
C ALA A 418 -6.38 16.76 -13.81
N VAL A 419 -6.05 16.10 -12.70
CA VAL A 419 -7.03 15.36 -11.90
C VAL A 419 -6.93 15.71 -10.43
N GLY A 420 -8.02 15.50 -9.69
CA GLY A 420 -8.06 15.74 -8.25
C GLY A 420 -9.46 15.54 -7.69
N GLY A 421 -9.81 16.33 -6.68
CA GLY A 421 -11.13 16.27 -6.08
C GLY A 421 -11.44 17.37 -5.08
N ARG A 422 -12.62 17.28 -4.47
CA ARG A 422 -13.10 18.21 -3.46
C ARG A 422 -12.92 17.67 -2.05
N TYR A 423 -12.12 18.33 -1.23
CA TYR A 423 -12.11 18.09 0.21
C TYR A 423 -13.47 18.44 0.83
N GLY A 424 -13.87 17.63 1.81
CA GLY A 424 -14.96 17.92 2.74
C GLY A 424 -14.84 16.98 3.93
N ASP A 425 -14.95 17.52 5.13
CA ASP A 425 -14.81 16.81 6.41
C ASP A 425 -13.57 15.88 6.51
N GLY A 426 -12.50 16.21 5.78
CA GLY A 426 -11.21 15.48 5.76
C GLY A 426 -10.97 14.52 4.59
N PHE A 427 -11.96 14.28 3.72
CA PHE A 427 -11.85 13.34 2.58
C PHE A 427 -12.17 14.00 1.24
N LEU A 428 -11.72 13.44 0.12
CA LEU A 428 -12.17 13.88 -1.21
C LEU A 428 -13.53 13.24 -1.54
N ILE A 429 -14.53 14.07 -1.81
CA ILE A 429 -15.94 13.68 -1.96
C ILE A 429 -16.36 13.58 -3.44
N ASP A 430 -15.91 14.53 -4.26
CA ASP A 430 -16.18 14.57 -5.71
C ASP A 430 -14.86 14.51 -6.49
N PRO A 431 -14.68 13.61 -7.46
CA PRO A 431 -13.52 13.58 -8.33
C PRO A 431 -13.68 14.58 -9.47
N TYR A 432 -12.57 15.16 -9.91
CA TYR A 432 -12.50 16.09 -11.03
C TYR A 432 -11.47 15.65 -12.05
N VAL A 433 -11.81 15.76 -13.33
CA VAL A 433 -10.87 15.73 -14.45
C VAL A 433 -11.02 17.06 -15.19
N LEU A 434 -9.93 17.78 -15.31
CA LEU A 434 -9.83 19.01 -16.09
C LEU A 434 -9.00 18.75 -17.34
N HIS A 435 -9.38 19.40 -18.44
CA HIS A 435 -8.66 19.39 -19.70
C HIS A 435 -8.35 20.83 -20.14
N TYR A 436 -7.12 21.12 -20.53
CA TYR A 436 -6.68 22.40 -21.06
C TYR A 436 -6.64 22.34 -22.58
N ASP A 437 -7.35 23.26 -23.24
CA ASP A 437 -7.54 23.31 -24.70
C ASP A 437 -6.59 24.29 -25.43
N GLY A 438 -5.47 24.64 -24.80
CA GLY A 438 -4.57 25.71 -25.27
C GLY A 438 -5.07 27.13 -24.96
N SER A 439 -6.24 27.29 -24.34
CA SER A 439 -6.79 28.60 -23.97
C SER A 439 -7.42 28.66 -22.57
N SER A 440 -8.03 27.57 -22.11
CA SER A 440 -8.72 27.50 -20.82
C SER A 440 -8.85 26.07 -20.32
N TRP A 441 -8.91 25.91 -19.00
CA TRP A 441 -9.26 24.65 -18.36
C TRP A 441 -10.78 24.41 -18.42
N GLN A 442 -11.18 23.21 -18.84
CA GLN A 442 -12.57 22.77 -18.92
C GLN A 442 -12.80 21.55 -18.02
N LEU A 443 -13.95 21.47 -17.35
CA LEU A 443 -14.32 20.30 -16.54
C LEU A 443 -14.88 19.20 -17.45
N VAL A 444 -14.20 18.05 -17.48
CA VAL A 444 -14.62 16.86 -18.23
C VAL A 444 -15.49 15.97 -17.33
N THR A 445 -16.50 15.34 -17.91
CA THR A 445 -17.40 14.44 -17.16
C THR A 445 -16.80 13.05 -17.06
N THR A 446 -16.78 12.49 -15.84
CA THR A 446 -16.28 11.14 -15.54
C THR A 446 -17.36 10.24 -14.93
N PRO A 447 -17.18 8.90 -15.01
CA PRO A 447 -17.81 7.96 -14.09
C PRO A 447 -17.47 8.29 -12.63
N LYS A 448 -18.42 8.03 -11.71
CA LYS A 448 -18.25 8.21 -10.26
C LYS A 448 -18.61 6.91 -9.52
N PRO A 449 -17.69 5.92 -9.47
CA PRO A 449 -18.01 4.58 -8.96
C PRO A 449 -17.92 4.49 -7.43
N GLY A 450 -19.05 4.51 -6.71
CA GLY A 450 -19.08 4.45 -5.23
C GLY A 450 -19.74 5.67 -4.58
N ILE A 451 -19.40 5.96 -3.32
CA ILE A 451 -20.03 7.01 -2.49
C ILE A 451 -19.20 8.30 -2.45
N THR A 452 -17.87 8.19 -2.31
CA THR A 452 -16.91 9.32 -2.38
C THR A 452 -15.70 8.91 -3.20
N HIS A 453 -15.07 9.83 -3.93
CA HIS A 453 -13.99 9.49 -4.87
C HIS A 453 -12.85 10.51 -4.87
N SER A 454 -11.63 10.00 -4.85
CA SER A 454 -10.37 10.72 -5.01
C SER A 454 -9.74 10.31 -6.34
N LEU A 455 -9.29 11.25 -7.17
CA LEU A 455 -8.27 10.98 -8.19
C LEU A 455 -6.93 11.52 -7.69
N PHE A 456 -5.88 10.71 -7.84
CA PHE A 456 -4.53 11.06 -7.36
C PHE A 456 -3.60 11.41 -8.51
N ASP A 457 -3.70 10.71 -9.63
CA ASP A 457 -2.74 10.84 -10.72
C ASP A 457 -3.34 10.52 -12.09
N VAL A 458 -2.70 11.02 -13.15
CA VAL A 458 -3.14 10.96 -14.55
C VAL A 458 -1.93 10.83 -15.48
N ALA A 459 -2.00 9.94 -16.47
CA ALA A 459 -1.02 9.84 -17.55
C ALA A 459 -1.72 9.97 -18.91
N ALA A 460 -1.29 10.94 -19.71
CA ALA A 460 -1.83 11.20 -21.04
C ALA A 460 -0.88 10.67 -22.12
N ILE A 461 -1.29 9.60 -22.79
CA ILE A 461 -0.50 8.91 -23.84
C ILE A 461 -0.74 9.58 -25.20
N ALA A 462 -1.99 9.95 -25.46
CA ALA A 462 -2.44 10.69 -26.62
C ALA A 462 -3.73 11.48 -26.29
N SER A 463 -4.15 12.36 -27.20
CA SER A 463 -5.41 13.13 -27.07
C SER A 463 -6.66 12.25 -26.97
N ASP A 464 -6.56 11.01 -27.44
CA ASP A 464 -7.56 9.96 -27.42
C ASP A 464 -7.22 8.76 -26.52
N ASP A 465 -6.20 8.89 -25.67
CA ASP A 465 -5.75 7.82 -24.75
C ASP A 465 -5.15 8.41 -23.47
N VAL A 466 -5.94 8.43 -22.40
CA VAL A 466 -5.54 8.99 -21.09
C VAL A 466 -6.03 8.06 -19.97
N TRP A 467 -5.16 7.79 -19.01
CA TRP A 467 -5.44 6.99 -17.82
C TRP A 467 -5.45 7.87 -16.58
N ALA A 468 -6.37 7.61 -15.65
CA ALA A 468 -6.38 8.26 -14.34
C ALA A 468 -6.71 7.23 -13.25
N ILE A 469 -6.03 7.31 -12.10
CA ILE A 469 -6.26 6.38 -10.98
C ILE A 469 -6.66 7.11 -9.70
N GLY A 470 -7.31 6.36 -8.82
CA GLY A 470 -7.94 6.92 -7.64
C GLY A 470 -8.35 5.92 -6.59
N GLN A 471 -8.96 6.43 -5.52
CA GLN A 471 -9.60 5.65 -4.47
C GLN A 471 -11.05 6.07 -4.28
N THR A 472 -11.92 5.11 -4.04
CA THR A 472 -13.35 5.31 -3.80
C THR A 472 -13.80 4.63 -2.52
N ASN A 473 -14.63 5.30 -1.72
CA ASN A 473 -15.33 4.66 -0.61
C ASN A 473 -16.65 4.06 -1.13
N THR A 474 -16.80 2.74 -0.99
CA THR A 474 -17.98 1.99 -1.43
C THR A 474 -19.08 1.88 -0.36
N GLY A 475 -18.85 2.43 0.84
CA GLY A 475 -19.62 2.15 2.06
C GLY A 475 -19.26 0.81 2.71
N ALA A 476 -18.61 -0.09 1.97
CA ALA A 476 -17.95 -1.29 2.47
C ALA A 476 -16.46 -1.06 2.79
N GLY A 477 -15.87 0.05 2.32
CA GLY A 477 -14.46 0.40 2.53
C GLY A 477 -13.89 1.22 1.38
N ILE A 478 -12.66 1.69 1.56
CA ILE A 478 -11.87 2.39 0.52
C ILE A 478 -11.24 1.35 -0.41
N VAL A 479 -11.44 1.49 -1.72
CA VAL A 479 -10.88 0.61 -2.75
C VAL A 479 -10.24 1.46 -3.87
N GLY A 480 -9.24 0.91 -4.55
CA GLY A 480 -8.68 1.55 -5.75
C GLY A 480 -9.62 1.46 -6.95
N PHE A 481 -9.57 2.43 -7.85
CA PHE A 481 -10.23 2.37 -9.16
C PHE A 481 -9.36 3.04 -10.24
N ALA A 482 -9.58 2.65 -11.49
CA ALA A 482 -8.94 3.24 -12.66
C ALA A 482 -10.00 3.70 -13.67
N LEU A 483 -9.74 4.83 -14.33
CA LEU A 483 -10.51 5.37 -15.44
C LEU A 483 -9.64 5.41 -16.70
N HIS A 484 -10.26 5.16 -17.86
CA HIS A 484 -9.63 5.25 -19.18
C HIS A 484 -10.47 6.11 -20.13
N TRP A 485 -9.81 7.01 -20.85
CA TRP A 485 -10.36 7.90 -21.87
C TRP A 485 -10.10 7.36 -23.27
N ASP A 486 -11.16 7.25 -24.09
CA ASP A 486 -11.11 6.69 -25.46
C ASP A 486 -11.16 7.75 -26.59
N GLY A 487 -10.84 9.01 -26.28
CA GLY A 487 -11.04 10.14 -27.19
C GLY A 487 -12.47 10.68 -27.25
N SER A 488 -13.42 10.05 -26.56
CA SER A 488 -14.82 10.48 -26.55
C SER A 488 -15.51 10.44 -25.18
N SER A 489 -15.12 9.50 -24.31
CA SER A 489 -15.69 9.31 -22.98
C SER A 489 -14.71 8.65 -22.03
N TRP A 490 -14.82 8.99 -20.74
CA TRP A 490 -14.16 8.27 -19.66
C TRP A 490 -14.99 7.03 -19.28
N SER A 491 -14.32 5.90 -19.13
CA SER A 491 -14.89 4.62 -18.69
C SER A 491 -14.13 4.08 -17.48
N GLU A 492 -14.79 3.31 -16.62
CA GLU A 492 -14.16 2.62 -15.49
C GLU A 492 -13.59 1.28 -15.95
N VAL A 493 -12.34 0.99 -15.56
CA VAL A 493 -11.66 -0.26 -15.86
C VAL A 493 -11.52 -1.09 -14.57
N PRO A 494 -11.88 -2.39 -14.56
CA PRO A 494 -11.70 -3.24 -13.38
C PRO A 494 -10.24 -3.25 -12.92
N PHE A 495 -9.99 -2.85 -11.67
CA PHE A 495 -8.67 -2.48 -11.18
C PHE A 495 -8.25 -3.33 -9.96
N SER A 496 -6.96 -3.70 -9.90
CA SER A 496 -6.41 -4.61 -8.89
C SER A 496 -5.46 -3.94 -7.88
N GLY A 497 -5.71 -2.69 -7.50
CA GLY A 497 -4.92 -1.97 -6.48
C GLY A 497 -3.68 -1.25 -7.04
N GLY A 498 -2.99 -0.49 -6.19
CA GLY A 498 -1.91 0.43 -6.61
C GLY A 498 -2.43 1.80 -7.01
N SER A 499 -3.11 2.51 -6.10
CA SER A 499 -4.02 3.63 -6.42
C SER A 499 -3.48 5.04 -6.16
N LEU A 500 -2.16 5.27 -6.18
CA LEU A 500 -1.56 6.58 -5.80
C LEU A 500 -0.82 7.29 -6.94
N ALA A 501 -0.07 6.58 -7.79
CA ALA A 501 0.54 7.13 -9.00
C ALA A 501 0.58 6.11 -10.14
N LEU A 502 0.67 6.55 -11.40
CA LEU A 502 0.83 5.68 -12.58
C LEU A 502 1.92 6.15 -13.53
N HIS A 503 2.45 5.22 -14.33
CA HIS A 503 3.26 5.50 -15.50
C HIS A 503 2.75 4.67 -16.68
N ALA A 504 2.61 5.28 -17.85
CA ALA A 504 2.05 4.63 -19.03
C ALA A 504 3.06 4.63 -20.19
N PHE A 505 3.40 3.43 -20.70
CA PHE A 505 4.22 3.28 -21.90
C PHE A 505 3.37 3.25 -23.17
N ALA A 506 2.19 2.65 -23.10
CA ALA A 506 1.24 2.49 -24.20
C ALA A 506 -0.18 2.21 -23.69
N SER A 507 -1.17 2.22 -24.59
CA SER A 507 -2.58 1.90 -24.31
C SER A 507 -2.79 0.52 -23.65
N ASP A 508 -1.85 -0.38 -23.89
CA ASP A 508 -1.77 -1.77 -23.46
C ASP A 508 -0.59 -2.07 -22.52
N ASP A 509 0.07 -1.03 -21.98
CA ASP A 509 1.21 -1.15 -21.08
C ASP A 509 1.25 0.03 -20.08
N VAL A 510 0.62 -0.18 -18.91
CA VAL A 510 0.51 0.84 -17.84
C VAL A 510 0.82 0.22 -16.48
N TYR A 511 1.64 0.89 -15.68
CA TYR A 511 1.95 0.54 -14.30
C TYR A 511 1.25 1.49 -13.33
N ALA A 512 0.71 0.96 -12.23
CA ALA A 512 0.09 1.75 -11.18
C ALA A 512 0.63 1.32 -9.80
N VAL A 513 1.00 2.29 -8.96
CA VAL A 513 1.66 2.06 -7.67
C VAL A 513 0.87 2.61 -6.49
N GLY A 514 1.06 1.98 -5.33
CA GLY A 514 0.46 2.40 -4.07
C GLY A 514 0.93 1.52 -2.92
N ALA A 515 0.03 0.72 -2.35
CA ALA A 515 0.40 -0.35 -1.43
C ALA A 515 1.01 -1.58 -2.13
N VAL A 516 0.83 -1.68 -3.45
CA VAL A 516 1.31 -2.73 -4.37
C VAL A 516 1.69 -2.06 -5.70
N VAL A 517 2.37 -2.79 -6.59
CA VAL A 517 2.47 -2.45 -8.01
C VAL A 517 1.49 -3.33 -8.80
N SER A 518 0.69 -2.72 -9.65
CA SER A 518 -0.13 -3.40 -10.65
C SER A 518 0.31 -3.05 -12.07
N HIS A 519 0.18 -4.00 -12.98
CA HIS A 519 0.44 -3.84 -14.41
C HIS A 519 -0.85 -4.08 -15.22
N TRP A 520 -1.02 -3.32 -16.29
CA TRP A 520 -2.07 -3.47 -17.30
C TRP A 520 -1.47 -4.00 -18.60
N ASP A 521 -2.00 -5.13 -19.08
CA ASP A 521 -1.52 -5.85 -20.28
C ASP A 521 -2.36 -5.60 -21.55
N GLY A 522 -3.19 -4.56 -21.55
CA GLY A 522 -4.17 -4.30 -22.60
C GLY A 522 -5.49 -5.07 -22.46
N GLY A 523 -5.60 -6.00 -21.52
CA GLY A 523 -6.82 -6.77 -21.25
C GLY A 523 -7.27 -6.76 -19.79
N SER A 524 -6.34 -6.76 -18.84
CA SER A 524 -6.61 -6.82 -17.41
C SER A 524 -5.49 -6.19 -16.57
N TRP A 525 -5.86 -5.67 -15.40
CA TRP A 525 -4.92 -5.32 -14.35
C TRP A 525 -4.55 -6.56 -13.52
N SER A 526 -3.26 -6.77 -13.26
CA SER A 526 -2.76 -7.76 -12.32
C SER A 526 -1.75 -7.13 -11.35
N VAL A 527 -1.78 -7.56 -10.08
CA VAL A 527 -0.72 -7.23 -9.11
C VAL A 527 0.54 -7.98 -9.52
N VAL A 528 1.64 -7.25 -9.70
CA VAL A 528 2.95 -7.78 -10.10
C VAL A 528 3.99 -7.72 -8.99
N GLU A 529 3.80 -6.86 -7.99
CA GLU A 529 4.65 -6.77 -6.79
C GLU A 529 3.83 -6.31 -5.58
N ASP A 530 4.05 -6.93 -4.41
CA ASP A 530 3.40 -6.55 -3.14
C ASP A 530 4.38 -6.20 -2.01
N PHE A 531 5.69 -6.26 -2.27
CA PHE A 531 6.78 -5.99 -1.34
C PHE A 531 6.68 -6.80 -0.05
N ASP A 532 6.47 -8.11 -0.16
CA ASP A 532 6.35 -9.00 0.98
C ASP A 532 7.47 -8.80 2.02
N GLY A 533 7.09 -8.84 3.30
CA GLY A 533 7.94 -8.48 4.43
C GLY A 533 8.09 -6.98 4.73
N ALA A 534 7.70 -6.07 3.82
CA ALA A 534 7.64 -4.63 4.09
C ALA A 534 6.26 -4.21 4.62
N ASN A 535 6.22 -3.73 5.87
CA ASN A 535 4.96 -3.30 6.50
C ASN A 535 4.53 -1.91 6.00
N GLY A 536 3.24 -1.72 5.70
CA GLY A 536 2.66 -0.40 5.48
C GLY A 536 3.24 0.37 4.28
N VAL A 537 3.60 -0.34 3.21
CA VAL A 537 4.11 0.26 1.96
C VAL A 537 3.09 1.24 1.38
N SER A 538 3.60 2.40 0.95
CA SER A 538 2.83 3.43 0.25
C SER A 538 3.79 4.16 -0.70
N LEU A 539 3.91 3.63 -1.91
CA LEU A 539 4.52 4.27 -3.06
C LEU A 539 3.64 5.44 -3.50
N GLY A 540 4.20 6.64 -3.54
CA GLY A 540 3.51 7.88 -3.90
C GLY A 540 3.83 8.39 -5.30
N ALA A 541 4.88 7.86 -5.94
CA ALA A 541 5.25 8.18 -7.32
C ALA A 541 5.90 6.97 -8.00
N VAL A 542 5.79 6.92 -9.33
CA VAL A 542 6.49 6.00 -10.23
C VAL A 542 6.87 6.77 -11.50
N ASP A 543 8.06 6.51 -12.02
CA ASP A 543 8.50 7.04 -13.31
C ASP A 543 9.46 6.04 -14.00
N ALA A 544 9.69 6.20 -15.31
CA ALA A 544 10.49 5.28 -16.10
C ALA A 544 11.47 5.98 -17.03
N SER A 545 12.72 5.49 -17.05
CA SER A 545 13.75 5.98 -17.98
C SER A 545 13.72 5.29 -19.34
N ALA A 546 13.10 4.10 -19.41
CA ALA A 546 12.89 3.31 -20.61
C ALA A 546 11.78 2.27 -20.36
N PRO A 547 11.24 1.62 -21.42
CA PRO A 547 10.38 0.44 -21.25
C PRO A 547 11.04 -0.60 -20.34
N CYS A 548 10.27 -1.15 -19.41
CA CYS A 548 10.74 -2.08 -18.37
C CYS A 548 11.82 -1.54 -17.41
N LYS A 549 12.03 -0.21 -17.31
CA LYS A 549 13.00 0.43 -16.41
C LYS A 549 12.33 1.52 -15.57
N LEU A 550 11.57 1.07 -14.59
CA LEU A 550 10.80 1.93 -13.67
C LEU A 550 11.50 2.09 -12.33
N PHE A 551 11.31 3.26 -11.73
CA PHE A 551 11.62 3.56 -10.34
C PHE A 551 10.34 4.01 -9.65
N ALA A 552 10.08 3.50 -8.45
CA ALA A 552 8.97 3.91 -7.61
C ALA A 552 9.49 4.40 -6.25
N ALA A 553 8.84 5.41 -5.67
CA ALA A 553 9.27 6.03 -4.43
C ALA A 553 8.10 6.29 -3.48
N GLY A 554 8.35 6.20 -2.17
CA GLY A 554 7.32 6.38 -1.16
C GLY A 554 7.83 6.25 0.28
N ARG A 555 7.00 5.62 1.12
CA ARG A 555 7.35 5.23 2.50
C ARG A 555 6.92 3.80 2.83
N HIS A 556 7.52 3.23 3.86
CA HIS A 556 7.04 2.04 4.57
C HIS A 556 7.29 2.15 6.09
N ALA A 557 6.78 1.23 6.88
CA ALA A 557 6.86 1.24 8.34
C ALA A 557 7.95 0.28 8.87
N VAL A 558 8.91 0.81 9.63
CA VAL A 558 10.00 0.04 10.24
C VAL A 558 10.10 0.37 11.73
N ALA A 559 9.82 -0.63 12.58
CA ALA A 559 9.84 -0.51 14.04
C ALA A 559 9.05 0.69 14.61
N GLY A 560 7.89 0.99 14.01
CA GLY A 560 7.02 2.11 14.40
C GLY A 560 7.41 3.48 13.80
N ASN A 561 8.50 3.55 13.04
CA ASN A 561 8.90 4.75 12.30
C ASN A 561 8.44 4.66 10.86
N LEU A 562 8.12 5.80 10.23
CA LEU A 562 7.96 5.87 8.78
C LEU A 562 9.34 6.12 8.16
N VAL A 563 9.77 5.30 7.23
CA VAL A 563 11.03 5.51 6.50
C VAL A 563 10.79 5.38 5.01
N ASN A 564 11.69 5.99 4.23
CA ASN A 564 11.63 5.95 2.77
C ASN A 564 11.63 4.50 2.28
N ILE A 565 10.79 4.22 1.28
CA ILE A 565 10.98 3.08 0.39
C ILE A 565 11.23 3.62 -1.02
N SER A 566 12.22 3.04 -1.70
CA SER A 566 12.41 3.21 -3.13
C SER A 566 12.56 1.83 -3.74
N ALA A 567 11.91 1.58 -4.86
CA ALA A 567 11.99 0.32 -5.58
C ALA A 567 12.34 0.58 -7.04
N LYS A 568 13.00 -0.40 -7.67
CA LYS A 568 13.37 -0.36 -9.09
C LYS A 568 12.91 -1.65 -9.75
N LEU A 569 12.30 -1.54 -10.93
CA LEU A 569 12.08 -2.68 -11.82
C LEU A 569 13.32 -2.87 -12.67
N ASP A 570 13.99 -4.00 -12.46
CA ASP A 570 15.09 -4.46 -13.31
C ASP A 570 14.67 -5.69 -14.09
N ALA A 571 15.20 -5.82 -15.31
CA ALA A 571 14.96 -6.98 -16.16
C ALA A 571 15.33 -8.28 -15.42
N ASP A 572 14.44 -9.29 -15.47
CA ASP A 572 14.68 -10.55 -14.78
C ASP A 572 16.00 -11.17 -15.30
N PRO A 573 17.02 -11.36 -14.43
CA PRO A 573 18.24 -12.05 -14.85
C PRO A 573 17.97 -13.51 -15.23
N TRP A 574 16.82 -14.07 -14.84
CA TRP A 574 16.39 -15.44 -15.10
C TRP A 574 15.56 -15.55 -16.38
N THR A 575 16.00 -16.41 -17.30
CA THR A 575 15.28 -16.78 -18.52
C THR A 575 14.85 -18.25 -18.46
N ASP A 576 13.58 -18.55 -18.69
CA ASP A 576 13.09 -19.92 -18.84
C ASP A 576 13.53 -20.53 -20.18
N LEU A 577 14.20 -21.69 -20.10
CA LEU A 577 14.65 -22.50 -21.24
C LEU A 577 13.73 -23.70 -21.51
N GLY A 578 12.70 -23.91 -20.69
CA GLY A 578 11.78 -25.04 -20.76
C GLY A 578 12.45 -26.37 -20.39
N GLY A 579 11.97 -27.47 -20.98
CA GLY A 579 12.55 -28.82 -20.75
C GLY A 579 11.99 -29.57 -19.54
N ALA A 580 10.93 -29.06 -18.91
CA ALA A 580 10.19 -29.73 -17.83
C ALA A 580 9.67 -31.13 -18.22
N SER A 581 9.45 -31.99 -17.23
CA SER A 581 8.76 -33.26 -17.42
C SER A 581 7.27 -33.05 -17.78
N PRO A 582 6.68 -33.89 -18.65
CA PRO A 582 5.29 -33.74 -19.15
C PRO A 582 4.25 -34.25 -18.14
N LEU A 583 4.40 -33.91 -16.86
CA LEU A 583 3.36 -34.09 -15.86
C LEU A 583 2.26 -33.03 -16.06
N ASN A 584 1.12 -33.19 -15.39
CA ASN A 584 0.03 -32.23 -15.42
C ASN A 584 -0.51 -31.97 -14.00
N PRO A 585 -0.26 -30.79 -13.41
CA PRO A 585 0.60 -29.70 -13.93
C PRO A 585 2.06 -30.14 -14.12
N ALA A 586 2.81 -29.40 -14.95
CA ALA A 586 4.22 -29.68 -15.20
C ALA A 586 5.10 -29.05 -14.10
N PRO A 587 6.21 -29.69 -13.67
CA PRO A 587 7.05 -29.12 -12.63
C PRO A 587 7.75 -27.85 -13.14
N SER A 588 7.73 -26.82 -12.31
CA SER A 588 8.29 -25.51 -12.62
C SER A 588 9.43 -25.13 -11.67
N LEU A 589 10.30 -24.23 -12.14
CA LEU A 589 11.36 -23.57 -11.41
C LEU A 589 11.38 -22.11 -11.85
N ALA A 590 11.30 -21.21 -10.88
CA ALA A 590 11.52 -19.77 -11.03
C ALA A 590 12.76 -19.36 -10.24
N GLY A 591 13.47 -18.34 -10.73
CA GLY A 591 14.55 -17.69 -10.01
C GLY A 591 14.06 -16.33 -9.51
N VAL A 592 14.42 -15.96 -8.28
CA VAL A 592 14.11 -14.66 -7.68
C VAL A 592 15.41 -14.04 -7.23
N GLY A 593 15.58 -12.73 -7.43
CA GLY A 593 16.77 -11.97 -7.07
C GLY A 593 17.69 -11.65 -8.26
N ASN A 594 18.32 -10.48 -8.19
CA ASN A 594 18.98 -9.78 -9.30
C ASN A 594 20.40 -10.26 -9.68
N LEU A 595 20.91 -11.35 -9.08
CA LEU A 595 22.27 -11.88 -9.30
C LEU A 595 23.44 -10.89 -9.05
N GLU A 596 23.22 -9.83 -8.28
CA GLU A 596 24.27 -8.92 -7.85
C GLU A 596 25.14 -9.50 -6.73
N ALA A 597 26.36 -8.97 -6.58
CA ALA A 597 27.26 -9.41 -5.52
C ALA A 597 26.63 -9.19 -4.13
N GLN A 598 26.50 -10.28 -3.36
CA GLN A 598 25.90 -10.32 -2.02
C GLN A 598 24.37 -10.15 -1.95
N SER A 599 23.64 -10.10 -3.07
CA SER A 599 22.17 -10.12 -3.01
C SER A 599 21.64 -11.52 -2.67
N GLU A 600 20.38 -11.58 -2.22
CA GLU A 600 19.69 -12.83 -1.94
C GLU A 600 19.07 -13.38 -3.22
N VAL A 601 19.21 -14.69 -3.43
CA VAL A 601 18.70 -15.41 -4.60
C VAL A 601 17.90 -16.62 -4.13
N ILE A 602 16.69 -16.77 -4.65
CA ILE A 602 15.81 -17.90 -4.31
C ILE A 602 15.48 -18.67 -5.59
N LEU A 603 15.76 -19.98 -5.60
CA LEU A 603 15.29 -20.89 -6.65
C LEU A 603 14.04 -21.61 -6.14
N ARG A 604 12.87 -21.19 -6.63
CA ARG A 604 11.55 -21.68 -6.21
C ARG A 604 11.04 -22.73 -7.18
N ALA A 605 10.97 -23.99 -6.72
CA ALA A 605 10.40 -25.09 -7.48
C ALA A 605 8.97 -25.42 -7.02
N ALA A 606 8.09 -25.75 -7.96
CA ALA A 606 6.72 -26.17 -7.71
C ALA A 606 6.29 -27.34 -8.61
N GLU A 607 5.19 -28.00 -8.25
CA GLU A 607 4.59 -29.14 -8.97
C GLU A 607 5.55 -30.33 -9.17
N LEU A 608 6.57 -30.46 -8.31
CA LEU A 608 7.38 -31.66 -8.17
C LEU A 608 6.63 -32.72 -7.33
N PRO A 609 7.04 -34.00 -7.35
CA PRO A 609 6.51 -35.01 -6.44
C PRO A 609 6.64 -34.57 -4.97
N ALA A 610 5.56 -34.70 -4.19
CA ALA A 610 5.54 -34.30 -2.78
C ALA A 610 6.39 -35.20 -1.88
N THR A 611 7.03 -34.62 -0.86
CA THR A 611 7.91 -35.29 0.13
C THR A 611 9.03 -36.12 -0.50
N ALA A 612 9.56 -35.66 -1.64
CA ALA A 612 10.43 -36.43 -2.50
C ALA A 612 11.89 -35.93 -2.48
N PRO A 613 12.88 -36.84 -2.41
CA PRO A 613 14.28 -36.51 -2.56
C PRO A 613 14.54 -35.74 -3.86
N THR A 614 15.16 -34.57 -3.73
CA THR A 614 15.34 -33.60 -4.82
C THR A 614 16.81 -33.20 -4.93
N TRP A 615 17.23 -32.92 -6.16
CA TRP A 615 18.58 -32.51 -6.54
C TRP A 615 18.50 -31.19 -7.30
N LEU A 616 19.30 -30.21 -6.88
CA LEU A 616 19.54 -29.00 -7.66
C LEU A 616 20.79 -29.22 -8.52
N ILE A 617 20.62 -29.14 -9.83
CA ILE A 617 21.68 -29.27 -10.83
C ILE A 617 22.06 -27.87 -11.29
N VAL A 618 23.35 -27.58 -11.31
CA VAL A 618 23.93 -26.29 -11.65
C VAL A 618 25.06 -26.48 -12.67
N GLY A 619 25.13 -25.62 -13.68
CA GLY A 619 26.13 -25.65 -14.74
C GLY A 619 26.47 -24.28 -15.30
N ALA A 620 27.67 -24.12 -15.86
CA ALA A 620 28.11 -22.93 -16.59
C ALA A 620 27.84 -23.01 -18.11
N SER A 621 27.16 -24.07 -18.56
CA SER A 621 26.79 -24.29 -19.97
C SER A 621 25.54 -25.17 -20.06
N THR A 622 24.87 -25.18 -21.22
CA THR A 622 23.75 -26.09 -21.50
C THR A 622 24.21 -27.42 -22.08
N LEU A 623 23.50 -28.50 -21.72
CA LEU A 623 23.65 -29.85 -22.24
C LEU A 623 22.44 -30.27 -23.09
N ASN A 624 21.22 -29.88 -22.69
CA ASN A 624 19.97 -30.16 -23.40
C ASN A 624 19.77 -31.64 -23.78
N LEU A 625 19.97 -32.56 -22.82
CA LEU A 625 19.87 -34.00 -23.03
C LEU A 625 18.51 -34.56 -22.55
N PRO A 626 17.66 -35.12 -23.42
CA PRO A 626 16.42 -35.79 -23.00
C PRO A 626 16.70 -36.99 -22.08
N ILE A 627 16.13 -37.00 -20.87
CA ILE A 627 16.32 -38.06 -19.87
C ILE A 627 15.09 -38.20 -18.96
N ALA A 628 14.71 -39.45 -18.66
CA ALA A 628 13.64 -39.82 -17.71
C ALA A 628 12.26 -39.14 -17.86
N GLY A 629 11.99 -38.46 -18.97
CA GLY A 629 10.72 -37.78 -19.26
C GLY A 629 10.88 -36.27 -19.52
N GLY A 630 11.88 -35.64 -18.90
CA GLY A 630 12.24 -34.24 -19.13
C GLY A 630 13.48 -34.09 -20.02
N THR A 631 14.05 -32.89 -20.05
CA THR A 631 15.33 -32.56 -20.67
C THR A 631 16.28 -32.02 -19.61
N LEU A 632 17.46 -32.64 -19.45
CA LEU A 632 18.52 -32.12 -18.61
C LEU A 632 19.15 -30.91 -19.31
N VAL A 633 18.74 -29.72 -18.89
CA VAL A 633 19.13 -28.45 -19.53
C VAL A 633 20.57 -28.05 -19.16
N PRO A 634 20.98 -27.99 -17.87
CA PRO A 634 22.36 -27.66 -17.52
C PRO A 634 23.32 -28.82 -17.83
N ASN A 635 24.53 -28.48 -18.25
CA ASN A 635 25.68 -29.39 -18.19
C ASN A 635 26.16 -29.45 -16.72
N PRO A 636 26.05 -30.59 -16.01
CA PRO A 636 26.23 -30.60 -14.55
C PRO A 636 27.69 -30.35 -14.12
N ASP A 637 27.98 -29.13 -13.67
CA ASP A 637 29.24 -28.78 -13.00
C ASP A 637 29.14 -28.99 -11.47
N LEU A 638 27.94 -28.79 -10.91
CA LEU A 638 27.61 -29.06 -9.51
C LEU A 638 26.23 -29.73 -9.42
N VAL A 639 26.10 -30.71 -8.51
CA VAL A 639 24.82 -31.32 -8.13
C VAL A 639 24.71 -31.29 -6.61
N LEU A 640 23.77 -30.51 -6.11
CA LEU A 640 23.41 -30.46 -4.69
C LEU A 640 22.37 -31.54 -4.40
N SER A 641 22.54 -32.25 -3.29
CA SER A 641 21.72 -33.40 -2.91
C SER A 641 21.32 -33.31 -1.44
N GLY A 642 20.26 -34.02 -1.07
CA GLY A 642 19.71 -33.98 0.30
C GLY A 642 18.63 -32.91 0.50
N LEU A 643 18.22 -32.25 -0.59
CA LEU A 643 17.00 -31.45 -0.61
C LEU A 643 15.78 -32.38 -0.65
N SER A 644 14.64 -31.90 -0.15
CA SER A 644 13.35 -32.59 -0.23
C SER A 644 12.27 -31.56 -0.49
N THR A 645 11.31 -31.89 -1.35
CA THR A 645 10.07 -31.13 -1.46
C THR A 645 9.22 -31.27 -0.19
N ASP A 646 8.34 -30.30 0.03
CA ASP A 646 7.31 -30.33 1.07
C ASP A 646 6.14 -31.27 0.71
N SER A 647 5.06 -31.24 1.51
CA SER A 647 3.84 -32.02 1.27
C SER A 647 3.03 -31.58 0.02
N PHE A 648 3.37 -30.46 -0.60
CA PHE A 648 2.71 -29.88 -1.76
C PHE A 648 3.57 -29.96 -3.03
N GLY A 649 4.77 -30.55 -2.97
CA GLY A 649 5.65 -30.64 -4.14
C GLY A 649 6.49 -29.39 -4.39
N ARG A 650 6.69 -28.56 -3.37
CA ARG A 650 7.40 -27.29 -3.45
C ARG A 650 8.77 -27.37 -2.77
N LEU A 651 9.72 -26.57 -3.25
CA LEU A 651 11.05 -26.43 -2.66
C LEU A 651 11.62 -25.06 -3.03
N ASP A 652 11.83 -24.21 -2.02
CA ASP A 652 12.62 -22.99 -2.16
C ASP A 652 14.07 -23.28 -1.75
N TYR A 653 15.03 -22.85 -2.58
CA TYR A 653 16.46 -22.91 -2.29
C TYR A 653 17.04 -21.50 -2.26
N GLU A 654 17.21 -20.97 -1.06
CA GLU A 654 17.78 -19.65 -0.76
C GLU A 654 19.32 -19.71 -0.75
N VAL A 655 19.96 -18.72 -1.38
CA VAL A 655 21.41 -18.56 -1.39
C VAL A 655 21.81 -17.10 -1.55
N THR A 656 22.79 -16.63 -0.77
CA THR A 656 23.42 -15.32 -1.01
C THR A 656 24.37 -15.42 -2.20
N TRP A 657 24.20 -14.57 -3.21
CA TRP A 657 25.02 -14.60 -4.42
C TRP A 657 26.47 -14.19 -4.15
N ALA A 658 27.40 -14.91 -4.81
CA ALA A 658 28.81 -14.79 -4.50
C ALA A 658 29.43 -13.51 -5.09
N PRO A 659 30.22 -12.74 -4.31
CA PRO A 659 30.96 -11.61 -4.87
C PRO A 659 32.05 -12.06 -5.84
N GLY A 660 32.24 -11.32 -6.92
CA GLY A 660 33.31 -11.55 -7.90
C GLY A 660 32.94 -12.44 -9.10
N VAL A 661 31.66 -12.75 -9.29
CA VAL A 661 31.16 -13.25 -10.59
C VAL A 661 31.24 -12.11 -11.62
N PRO A 662 31.80 -12.31 -12.83
CA PRO A 662 31.85 -11.25 -13.84
C PRO A 662 30.47 -10.92 -14.42
N ALA A 663 30.25 -9.63 -14.73
CA ALA A 663 29.11 -9.17 -15.51
C ALA A 663 28.94 -9.93 -16.83
N GLY A 664 27.70 -10.26 -17.18
CA GLY A 664 27.34 -11.09 -18.33
C GLY A 664 27.65 -12.58 -18.20
N ALA A 665 28.13 -13.07 -17.05
CA ALA A 665 28.29 -14.50 -16.82
C ALA A 665 26.93 -15.20 -16.76
N SER A 666 26.82 -16.40 -17.37
CA SER A 666 25.60 -17.20 -17.34
C SER A 666 25.73 -18.42 -16.41
N LEU A 667 24.70 -18.63 -15.60
CA LEU A 667 24.48 -19.83 -14.79
C LEU A 667 23.25 -20.56 -15.31
N PHE A 668 23.29 -21.89 -15.39
CA PHE A 668 22.16 -22.72 -15.78
C PHE A 668 21.75 -23.61 -14.61
N VAL A 669 20.48 -23.58 -14.21
CA VAL A 669 19.97 -24.33 -13.05
C VAL A 669 18.70 -25.12 -13.40
N GLN A 670 18.52 -26.27 -12.76
CA GLN A 670 17.34 -27.12 -12.90
C GLN A 670 17.18 -28.02 -11.67
N MET A 671 15.95 -28.28 -11.22
CA MET A 671 15.70 -29.25 -10.16
C MET A 671 15.14 -30.57 -10.71
N TRP A 672 15.61 -31.67 -10.14
CA TRP A 672 15.17 -33.03 -10.45
C TRP A 672 14.75 -33.73 -9.17
N SER A 673 13.61 -34.43 -9.17
CA SER A 673 13.04 -35.06 -7.98
C SER A 673 12.60 -36.50 -8.25
N LEU A 674 12.64 -37.36 -7.22
CA LEU A 674 12.35 -38.79 -7.35
C LEU A 674 10.84 -39.07 -7.28
N GLU A 675 10.27 -39.62 -8.36
CA GLU A 675 8.86 -40.02 -8.37
C GLU A 675 8.66 -41.37 -7.67
N LEU A 676 8.29 -41.32 -6.39
CA LEU A 676 8.09 -42.51 -5.54
C LEU A 676 6.97 -43.44 -6.05
N VAL A 677 5.99 -42.90 -6.79
CA VAL A 677 4.84 -43.66 -7.35
C VAL A 677 5.05 -43.93 -8.84
N GLY A 678 6.15 -44.61 -9.17
CA GLY A 678 6.48 -44.98 -10.55
C GLY A 678 7.94 -45.39 -10.74
N GLY A 679 8.84 -44.85 -9.91
CA GLY A 679 10.28 -45.09 -10.00
C GLY A 679 10.97 -44.25 -11.09
N GLY A 680 10.32 -43.16 -11.52
CA GLY A 680 10.84 -42.20 -12.48
C GLY A 680 11.54 -41.00 -11.81
N LEU A 681 11.88 -40.00 -12.63
CA LEU A 681 12.32 -38.68 -12.17
C LEU A 681 11.43 -37.60 -12.79
N ALA A 682 11.06 -36.61 -11.98
CA ALA A 682 10.41 -35.40 -12.45
C ALA A 682 11.44 -34.26 -12.54
N ALA A 683 11.49 -33.57 -13.67
CA ALA A 683 12.34 -32.41 -13.90
C ALA A 683 11.50 -31.14 -13.97
N THR A 684 11.98 -30.07 -13.35
CA THR A 684 11.51 -28.71 -13.65
C THR A 684 11.94 -28.28 -15.05
N ASN A 685 11.45 -27.14 -15.52
CA ASN A 685 12.15 -26.39 -16.56
C ASN A 685 13.57 -26.02 -16.09
N GLY A 686 14.47 -25.81 -17.05
CA GLY A 686 15.79 -25.23 -16.80
C GLY A 686 15.74 -23.71 -16.92
N LEU A 687 16.43 -23.03 -16.01
CA LEU A 687 16.61 -21.58 -16.05
C LEU A 687 18.03 -21.22 -16.47
N GLN A 688 18.18 -20.08 -17.14
CA GLN A 688 19.45 -19.37 -17.29
C GLN A 688 19.41 -18.08 -16.46
N GLY A 689 20.30 -17.95 -15.48
CA GLY A 689 20.59 -16.68 -14.81
C GLY A 689 21.74 -15.94 -15.49
N VAL A 690 21.62 -14.64 -15.74
CA VAL A 690 22.71 -13.79 -16.26
C VAL A 690 23.10 -12.75 -15.21
N THR A 691 24.36 -12.74 -14.79
CA THR A 691 24.88 -11.71 -13.86
C THR A 691 24.86 -10.34 -14.54
N PRO A 692 24.35 -9.27 -13.90
CA PRO A 692 24.37 -7.91 -14.44
C PRO A 692 25.79 -7.38 -14.68
#